data_AF-A0A662TBU0-F1
#
_entry.id   AF-A0A662TBU0-F1
#
_cell.length_a   1.000
_cell.length_b   1.000
_cell.length_c   1.000
_cell.angle_alpha   90.00
_cell.angle_beta   90.00
_cell.angle_gamma   90.00
#
_symmetry.space_group_name_H-M   'P 1'
#
loop_
_entity.id
_entity.type
_entity.pdbx_description
1 polymer ?
#
loop_
_entity_poly.entity_id
_entity_poly.type
_entity_poly.pdbx_seq_one_letter_code
_entity_poly.pdbx_strand_id
1 'polypeptide(L)'
;MASLDKWLSGDRRREVPRMEEVKSDSIKKFTEIKEGTIGILLGSDYNPESRKAFLKFYDVKNHRIVIWYDTTNHHPYAYYKGDIKELENNPAILRKRDKIIDIIEEEKIDPLNDEKIKVAKIIAKDPLVIGGSRESLREYITLWEADIKYYANYIFDLDFEVGGYYILEGVDKIPKRIHLEVPPEVKKFLDSPNIDENMKDWLIRLSEYVPPLKRISLDIEVYNPRGIVPQAENPEFPIFMISLYASDGLKKVLVYDIRSELDESTASKFEFDVEVFNNERDLIKRAIEIIEEYPIIITFNGDNFDLPYIRRRGEKLGLIDLKDKIRLGRNDARVTWGIHIDLYKFFKNVSIKNYAFGGAYDVISLDSIAQSLLGKGKTEKIEYFGEIPMEEIIRYSFRDAELTYELTSFNRDLVMRLIIIIGRIANMVIDDVCRLSVSNWIKNRLIHLHRKKNYLIPRPEEIKGKGEKRHFQPITKGKKYVGALVIEPKPGIHFNVHVVDFASLYPSIMKEYNISYETVNCVHEECRDNLVPDTTTWICKKKRGIISEFVGVIRDIRVDVFKKLSKDKTLDEDKREFYNVIQGALKVFINAIYGVTGSDAFPFYYLPAAEAVTLYGRYAINRAVEKALELGLEVIYGDTDSLFIKNPDPNKINELISGIEKELHLKLEVDKIYRYVALSTRKKNYFGVLKDGSIDIKGLVGKKSST
;
A
#
# COMPACT_ATOMS: atom_id res chain seq x y z
N MET A 1 -28.86 5.60 -47.66
CA MET A 1 -27.56 6.29 -47.77
C MET A 1 -27.78 7.78 -47.96
N ALA A 2 -27.91 8.51 -46.84
CA ALA A 2 -27.75 9.96 -46.81
C ALA A 2 -26.48 10.22 -45.98
N SER A 3 -25.52 10.96 -46.54
CA SER A 3 -24.17 11.10 -45.97
C SER A 3 -24.16 11.89 -44.66
N LEU A 4 -23.34 11.40 -43.73
CA LEU A 4 -23.08 11.93 -42.37
C LEU A 4 -22.54 13.38 -42.38
N ASP A 5 -22.09 13.88 -43.53
CA ASP A 5 -21.51 15.22 -43.70
C ASP A 5 -22.50 16.37 -43.54
N LYS A 6 -23.81 16.11 -43.58
CA LYS A 6 -24.84 17.16 -43.45
C LYS A 6 -25.19 17.52 -42.00
N TRP A 7 -24.65 16.79 -41.01
CA TRP A 7 -24.93 17.04 -39.59
C TRP A 7 -23.88 17.94 -38.91
N LEU A 8 -22.70 18.12 -39.53
CA LEU A 8 -21.56 18.87 -38.98
C LEU A 8 -21.62 20.40 -39.18
N SER A 9 -22.63 20.95 -39.86
CA SER A 9 -22.66 22.38 -40.26
C SER A 9 -23.76 23.24 -39.63
N GLY A 10 -24.44 22.76 -38.58
CA GLY A 10 -25.54 23.49 -37.93
C GLY A 10 -25.09 24.45 -36.81
N ASP A 11 -24.76 25.69 -37.18
CA ASP A 11 -24.58 26.81 -36.23
C ASP A 11 -25.87 27.05 -35.41
N ARG A 12 -25.81 26.85 -34.09
CA ARG A 12 -26.84 27.31 -33.14
C ARG A 12 -26.19 27.86 -31.89
N ARG A 13 -25.94 29.17 -31.89
CA ARG A 13 -25.80 29.97 -30.66
C ARG A 13 -27.08 29.83 -29.84
N ARG A 14 -27.01 29.12 -28.71
CA ARG A 14 -27.97 29.23 -27.60
C ARG A 14 -27.21 29.81 -26.41
N GLU A 15 -27.79 30.85 -25.83
CA GLU A 15 -27.25 31.55 -24.65
C GLU A 15 -26.94 30.56 -23.53
N VAL A 16 -25.69 30.59 -23.09
CA VAL A 16 -25.17 29.81 -21.96
C VAL A 16 -25.57 30.56 -20.68
N PRO A 17 -26.32 29.96 -19.74
CA PRO A 17 -26.55 30.56 -18.43
C PRO A 17 -25.21 30.81 -17.74
N ARG A 18 -25.05 31.98 -17.08
CA ARG A 18 -23.81 32.37 -16.38
C ARG A 18 -23.37 31.27 -15.40
N MET A 19 -22.11 30.84 -15.58
CA MET A 19 -21.39 29.76 -14.89
C MET A 19 -21.21 29.90 -13.36
N GLU A 20 -21.73 30.95 -12.72
CA GLU A 20 -21.44 31.23 -11.30
C GLU A 20 -22.37 30.52 -10.31
N GLU A 21 -23.62 30.21 -10.67
CA GLU A 21 -24.58 29.63 -9.71
C GLU A 21 -24.45 28.10 -9.52
N VAL A 22 -24.01 27.35 -10.55
CA VAL A 22 -23.97 25.87 -10.50
C VAL A 22 -22.76 25.33 -9.72
N LYS A 23 -21.68 26.11 -9.56
CA LYS A 23 -20.48 25.68 -8.82
C LYS A 23 -20.73 25.49 -7.31
N SER A 24 -21.75 26.12 -6.75
CA SER A 24 -21.90 26.19 -5.28
C SER A 24 -22.65 25.00 -4.66
N ASP A 25 -23.53 24.31 -5.38
CA ASP A 25 -24.44 23.32 -4.77
C ASP A 25 -23.92 21.87 -4.79
N SER A 26 -23.13 21.47 -5.78
CA SER A 26 -22.60 20.10 -5.84
C SER A 26 -21.54 19.80 -4.77
N ILE A 27 -20.71 20.79 -4.41
CA ILE A 27 -19.70 20.66 -3.35
C ILE A 27 -20.35 20.72 -1.96
N LYS A 28 -21.39 21.56 -1.78
CA LYS A 28 -22.11 21.70 -0.49
C LYS A 28 -22.61 20.36 0.05
N LYS A 29 -23.12 19.47 -0.80
CA LYS A 29 -23.61 18.13 -0.42
C LYS A 29 -22.56 17.33 0.37
N PHE A 30 -21.28 17.44 0.02
CA PHE A 30 -20.19 16.67 0.62
C PHE A 30 -19.48 17.40 1.76
N THR A 31 -19.65 18.72 1.88
CA THR A 31 -19.06 19.55 2.94
C THR A 31 -20.02 19.83 4.10
N GLU A 32 -21.29 19.41 4.01
CA GLU A 32 -22.24 19.53 5.11
C GLU A 32 -21.92 18.52 6.22
N ILE A 33 -21.38 19.03 7.34
CA ILE A 33 -21.00 18.26 8.52
C ILE A 33 -22.03 18.48 9.63
N LYS A 34 -22.80 17.43 9.94
CA LYS A 34 -23.70 17.44 11.11
C LYS A 34 -22.88 17.23 12.38
N GLU A 35 -23.17 18.01 13.42
CA GLU A 35 -22.46 17.88 14.69
C GLU A 35 -22.66 16.47 15.28
N GLY A 36 -21.57 15.86 15.74
CA GLY A 36 -21.56 14.48 16.24
C GLY A 36 -21.45 13.41 15.16
N THR A 37 -21.12 13.77 13.91
CA THR A 37 -20.87 12.77 12.85
C THR A 37 -19.65 11.93 13.20
N ILE A 38 -19.81 10.60 13.22
CA ILE A 38 -18.70 9.66 13.40
C ILE A 38 -18.17 9.26 12.02
N GLY A 39 -16.93 9.63 11.75
CA GLY A 39 -16.28 9.41 10.47
C GLY A 39 -15.01 8.56 10.58
N ILE A 40 -14.72 7.75 9.57
CA ILE A 40 -13.42 7.06 9.43
C ILE A 40 -12.57 7.83 8.44
N LEU A 41 -11.36 8.25 8.81
CA LEU A 41 -10.47 8.96 7.89
C LEU A 41 -9.97 8.01 6.79
N LEU A 42 -10.35 8.22 5.53
CA LEU A 42 -9.97 7.32 4.43
C LEU A 42 -9.11 8.01 3.36
N GLY A 43 -9.35 9.29 3.11
CA GLY A 43 -8.71 10.03 2.03
C GLY A 43 -8.27 11.43 2.45
N SER A 44 -7.43 12.05 1.63
CA SER A 44 -7.03 13.45 1.77
C SER A 44 -6.50 13.98 0.43
N ASP A 45 -6.61 15.28 0.23
CA ASP A 45 -6.04 15.95 -0.94
C ASP A 45 -5.81 17.44 -0.67
N TYR A 46 -5.40 18.16 -1.70
CA TYR A 46 -5.24 19.62 -1.72
C TYR A 46 -6.20 20.26 -2.71
N ASN A 47 -6.89 21.33 -2.30
CA ASN A 47 -7.66 22.19 -3.19
C ASN A 47 -6.84 23.44 -3.55
N PRO A 48 -6.40 23.61 -4.81
CA PRO A 48 -5.63 24.78 -5.25
C PRO A 48 -6.41 26.10 -5.21
N GLU A 49 -7.74 26.07 -5.39
CA GLU A 49 -8.56 27.29 -5.39
C GLU A 49 -8.64 27.89 -3.98
N SER A 50 -8.94 27.05 -2.98
CA SER A 50 -9.00 27.48 -1.58
C SER A 50 -7.64 27.47 -0.90
N ARG A 51 -6.60 26.92 -1.55
CA ARG A 51 -5.25 26.69 -1.04
C ARG A 51 -5.20 25.95 0.30
N LYS A 52 -6.05 24.95 0.47
CA LYS A 52 -6.18 24.18 1.71
C LYS A 52 -6.06 22.69 1.46
N ALA A 53 -5.42 21.98 2.39
CA ALA A 53 -5.61 20.55 2.50
C ALA A 53 -7.05 20.25 2.94
N PHE A 54 -7.54 19.07 2.60
CA PHE A 54 -8.81 18.56 3.11
C PHE A 54 -8.73 17.07 3.36
N LEU A 55 -9.58 16.60 4.27
CA LEU A 55 -9.70 15.21 4.67
C LEU A 55 -11.04 14.65 4.20
N LYS A 56 -11.06 13.37 3.82
CA LYS A 56 -12.26 12.62 3.42
C LYS A 56 -12.57 11.59 4.49
N PHE A 57 -13.65 11.82 5.22
CA PHE A 57 -14.16 10.92 6.25
C PHE A 57 -15.33 10.11 5.71
N TYR A 58 -15.31 8.79 5.90
CA TYR A 58 -16.49 7.95 5.67
C TYR A 58 -17.44 8.05 6.86
N ASP A 59 -18.58 8.69 6.66
CA ASP A 59 -19.66 8.78 7.65
C ASP A 59 -20.29 7.40 7.84
N VAL A 60 -20.07 6.83 9.03
CA VAL A 60 -20.45 5.44 9.36
C VAL A 60 -21.97 5.26 9.36
N LYS A 61 -22.73 6.31 9.70
CA LYS A 61 -24.19 6.24 9.82
C LYS A 61 -24.88 6.46 8.48
N ASN A 62 -24.41 7.44 7.70
CA ASN A 62 -25.08 7.85 6.46
C ASN A 62 -24.42 7.26 5.20
N HIS A 63 -23.36 6.46 5.34
CA HIS A 63 -22.69 5.76 4.26
C HIS A 63 -22.26 6.65 3.09
N ARG A 64 -21.69 7.82 3.41
CA ARG A 64 -21.20 8.82 2.44
C ARG A 64 -19.80 9.32 2.83
N ILE A 65 -19.09 9.94 1.88
CA ILE A 65 -17.90 10.73 2.22
C ILE A 65 -18.34 12.12 2.66
N VAL A 66 -17.72 12.57 3.74
CA VAL A 66 -17.78 13.93 4.26
C VAL A 66 -16.39 14.55 4.11
N ILE A 67 -16.33 15.73 3.51
CA ILE A 67 -15.10 16.45 3.24
C ILE A 67 -14.95 17.56 4.28
N TRP A 68 -13.87 17.50 5.06
CA TRP A 68 -13.50 18.55 6.01
C TRP A 68 -12.26 19.29 5.51
N TYR A 69 -12.38 20.61 5.32
CA TYR A 69 -11.29 21.47 4.87
C TYR A 69 -10.51 22.01 6.05
N ASP A 70 -9.19 22.17 5.87
CA ASP A 70 -8.32 22.69 6.91
C ASP A 70 -8.77 24.06 7.47
N THR A 71 -8.80 24.15 8.80
CA THR A 71 -9.05 25.38 9.55
C THR A 71 -7.85 25.82 10.40
N THR A 72 -6.75 25.06 10.39
CA THR A 72 -5.56 25.29 11.22
C THR A 72 -4.58 26.29 10.64
N ASN A 73 -4.83 26.77 9.41
CA ASN A 73 -3.91 27.63 8.64
C ASN A 73 -2.56 26.95 8.41
N HIS A 74 -2.58 25.63 8.19
CA HIS A 74 -1.37 24.86 7.90
C HIS A 74 -0.91 25.15 6.47
N HIS A 75 0.39 25.33 6.25
CA HIS A 75 0.95 25.68 4.94
C HIS A 75 2.04 24.71 4.50
N PRO A 76 2.23 24.52 3.18
CA PRO A 76 3.36 23.75 2.65
C PRO A 76 4.69 24.33 3.12
N TYR A 77 5.65 23.47 3.43
CA TYR A 77 6.98 23.93 3.83
C TYR A 77 8.08 22.95 3.40
N ALA A 78 9.32 23.41 3.53
CA ALA A 78 10.52 22.58 3.55
C ALA A 78 11.55 23.17 4.52
N TYR A 79 12.53 22.38 4.90
CA TYR A 79 13.61 22.81 5.79
C TYR A 79 14.91 23.08 5.02
N TYR A 80 15.70 24.00 5.54
CA TYR A 80 17.05 24.31 5.11
C TYR A 80 18.00 24.19 6.30
N LYS A 81 19.03 23.36 6.16
CA LYS A 81 20.08 23.16 7.18
C LYS A 81 21.22 24.15 6.94
N GLY A 82 21.06 25.36 7.45
CA GLY A 82 22.02 26.45 7.33
C GLY A 82 21.51 27.75 7.97
N ASP A 83 22.25 28.84 7.81
CA ASP A 83 21.89 30.13 8.39
C ASP A 83 20.67 30.77 7.69
N ILE A 84 19.76 31.32 8.48
CA ILE A 84 18.52 31.91 7.98
C ILE A 84 18.77 33.17 7.15
N LYS A 85 19.75 34.01 7.51
CA LYS A 85 20.06 35.25 6.78
C LYS A 85 20.71 34.95 5.44
N GLU A 86 21.53 33.91 5.37
CA GLU A 86 22.06 33.42 4.09
C GLU A 86 20.92 32.96 3.17
N LEU A 87 19.96 32.21 3.72
CA LEU A 87 18.81 31.73 2.97
C LEU A 87 17.92 32.87 2.48
N GLU A 88 17.64 33.87 3.31
CA GLU A 88 16.84 35.05 2.94
C GLU A 88 17.43 35.83 1.76
N ASN A 89 18.76 35.86 1.65
CA ASN A 89 19.49 36.50 0.55
C ASN A 89 19.68 35.59 -0.68
N ASN A 90 19.24 34.33 -0.63
CA ASN A 90 19.39 33.40 -1.74
C ASN A 90 18.58 33.87 -2.96
N PRO A 91 19.17 33.93 -4.18
CA PRO A 91 18.47 34.39 -5.38
C PRO A 91 17.16 33.64 -5.68
N ALA A 92 17.07 32.34 -5.38
CA ALA A 92 15.87 31.56 -5.61
C ALA A 92 14.75 31.90 -4.60
N ILE A 93 15.09 32.25 -3.36
CA ILE A 93 14.17 32.77 -2.35
C ILE A 93 13.66 34.15 -2.76
N LEU A 94 14.57 35.06 -3.14
CA LEU A 94 14.22 36.42 -3.57
C LEU A 94 13.29 36.42 -4.79
N ARG A 95 13.53 35.55 -5.78
CA ARG A 95 12.68 35.40 -6.97
C ARG A 95 11.25 34.93 -6.67
N LYS A 96 11.00 34.34 -5.50
CA LYS A 96 9.69 33.81 -5.10
C LYS A 96 9.18 34.43 -3.79
N ARG A 97 9.71 35.60 -3.40
CA ARG A 97 9.41 36.21 -2.10
C ARG A 97 7.91 36.48 -1.93
N ASP A 98 7.19 36.79 -3.00
CA ASP A 98 5.73 36.97 -3.02
C ASP A 98 4.93 35.68 -2.73
N LYS A 99 5.56 34.51 -2.91
CA LYS A 99 4.97 33.19 -2.70
C LYS A 99 5.39 32.53 -1.38
N ILE A 100 6.38 33.11 -0.70
CA ILE A 100 6.83 32.69 0.63
C ILE A 100 6.00 33.46 1.66
N ILE A 101 5.41 32.73 2.61
CA ILE A 101 4.65 33.30 3.72
C ILE A 101 5.62 33.77 4.79
N ASP A 102 6.53 32.89 5.20
CA ASP A 102 7.50 33.17 6.24
C ASP A 102 8.72 32.25 6.14
N ILE A 103 9.82 32.64 6.77
CA ILE A 103 10.97 31.80 7.01
C ILE A 103 11.28 31.91 8.51
N ILE A 104 11.12 30.81 9.24
CA ILE A 104 11.29 30.80 10.70
C ILE A 104 12.36 29.80 11.12
N GLU A 105 13.01 30.05 12.26
CA GLU A 105 13.91 29.07 12.87
C GLU A 105 13.11 28.05 13.68
N GLU A 106 13.39 26.75 13.50
CA GLU A 106 12.79 25.65 14.26
C GLU A 106 13.89 24.73 14.81
N GLU A 107 13.69 24.17 16.01
CA GLU A 107 14.59 23.17 16.58
C GLU A 107 14.14 21.75 16.17
N LYS A 108 15.07 21.00 15.58
CA LYS A 108 14.91 19.58 15.22
C LYS A 108 15.99 18.73 15.86
N ILE A 109 15.79 17.42 15.89
CA ILE A 109 16.84 16.46 16.22
C ILE A 109 17.45 15.94 14.92
N ASP A 110 18.78 16.03 14.77
CA ASP A 110 19.51 15.35 13.70
C ASP A 110 19.70 13.87 14.10
N PRO A 111 19.00 12.92 13.46
CA PRO A 111 19.12 11.52 13.85
C PRO A 111 20.52 10.95 13.60
N LEU A 112 21.28 11.50 12.65
CA LEU A 112 22.60 10.98 12.25
C LEU A 112 23.68 11.33 13.28
N ASN A 113 23.63 12.54 13.84
CA ASN A 113 24.57 13.01 14.86
C ASN A 113 24.02 12.93 16.29
N ASP A 114 22.75 12.58 16.45
CA ASP A 114 22.08 12.47 17.75
C ASP A 114 22.13 13.77 18.57
N GLU A 115 21.94 14.91 17.90
CA GLU A 115 22.01 16.24 18.50
C GLU A 115 20.81 17.10 18.10
N LYS A 116 20.54 18.13 18.89
CA LYS A 116 19.56 19.16 18.53
C LYS A 116 20.20 20.16 17.57
N ILE A 117 19.52 20.46 16.48
CA ILE A 117 19.94 21.41 15.46
C ILE A 117 18.86 22.47 15.24
N LYS A 118 19.30 23.67 14.87
CA LYS A 118 18.43 24.72 14.37
C LYS A 118 18.36 24.64 12.85
N VAL A 119 17.16 24.73 12.30
CA VAL A 119 16.92 24.73 10.85
C VAL A 119 15.99 25.86 10.47
N ALA A 120 16.15 26.40 9.26
CA ALA A 120 15.21 27.37 8.72
C ALA A 120 14.05 26.62 8.05
N LYS A 121 12.81 26.92 8.45
CA LYS A 121 11.58 26.41 7.85
C LYS A 121 11.01 27.43 6.88
N ILE A 122 11.01 27.09 5.59
CA ILE A 122 10.45 27.93 4.53
C ILE A 122 8.97 27.58 4.39
N ILE A 123 8.08 28.50 4.74
CA ILE A 123 6.63 28.31 4.65
C ILE A 123 6.14 28.98 3.37
N ALA A 124 5.45 28.24 2.50
CA ALA A 124 5.02 28.71 1.19
C ALA A 124 3.49 28.73 1.04
N LYS A 125 2.99 29.56 0.12
CA LYS A 125 1.54 29.69 -0.17
C LYS A 125 0.95 28.49 -0.92
N ASP A 126 1.77 27.72 -1.61
CA ASP A 126 1.36 26.63 -2.49
C ASP A 126 2.42 25.51 -2.53
N PRO A 127 2.03 24.22 -2.56
CA PRO A 127 2.98 23.10 -2.59
C PRO A 127 3.98 23.16 -3.76
N LEU A 128 3.57 23.67 -4.92
CA LEU A 128 4.40 23.76 -6.13
C LEU A 128 5.54 24.77 -6.01
N VAL A 129 5.50 25.64 -5.00
CA VAL A 129 6.62 26.53 -4.64
C VAL A 129 7.76 25.71 -4.03
N ILE A 130 7.43 24.73 -3.20
CA ILE A 130 8.41 23.87 -2.53
C ILE A 130 8.92 22.79 -3.48
N GLY A 131 8.02 22.04 -4.13
CA GLY A 131 8.35 20.89 -4.96
C GLY A 131 7.28 20.50 -5.97
N GLY A 132 7.65 19.71 -6.98
CA GLY A 132 6.71 19.16 -7.96
C GLY A 132 6.57 19.97 -9.26
N SER A 133 7.27 21.10 -9.36
CA SER A 133 7.43 21.87 -10.61
C SER A 133 8.92 22.09 -10.92
N ARG A 134 9.25 22.28 -12.20
CA ARG A 134 10.63 22.58 -12.65
C ARG A 134 11.18 23.90 -12.12
N GLU A 135 10.29 24.77 -11.63
CA GLU A 135 10.63 26.06 -11.08
C GLU A 135 10.59 26.06 -9.55
N SER A 136 10.35 24.94 -8.89
CA SER A 136 10.22 24.88 -7.42
C SER A 136 11.55 25.10 -6.70
N LEU A 137 11.50 25.51 -5.43
CA LEU A 137 12.69 25.87 -4.65
C LEU A 137 13.69 24.71 -4.53
N ARG A 138 13.21 23.47 -4.39
CA ARG A 138 14.08 22.28 -4.27
C ARG A 138 14.98 22.01 -5.49
N GLU A 139 14.66 22.60 -6.64
CA GLU A 139 15.46 22.45 -7.87
C GLU A 139 16.69 23.39 -7.86
N TYR A 140 16.71 24.39 -6.97
CA TYR A 140 17.76 25.41 -6.88
C TYR A 140 18.46 25.46 -5.52
N ILE A 141 17.82 24.96 -4.47
CA ILE A 141 18.31 24.96 -3.10
C ILE A 141 18.26 23.52 -2.57
N THR A 142 19.32 23.11 -1.89
CA THR A 142 19.31 21.86 -1.12
C THR A 142 18.34 22.02 0.06
N LEU A 143 17.20 21.34 -0.02
CA LEU A 143 16.15 21.36 0.98
C LEU A 143 15.88 19.96 1.53
N TRP A 144 15.43 19.92 2.78
CA TRP A 144 14.97 18.72 3.48
C TRP A 144 13.45 18.70 3.49
N GLU A 145 12.87 17.51 3.46
CA GLU A 145 11.43 17.29 3.50
C GLU A 145 10.64 17.93 2.34
N ALA A 146 11.33 18.33 1.26
CA ALA A 146 10.74 18.99 0.09
C ALA A 146 10.11 18.03 -0.95
N ASP A 147 10.14 16.72 -0.69
CA ASP A 147 9.60 15.65 -1.54
C ASP A 147 8.45 14.87 -0.88
N ILE A 148 7.90 15.41 0.22
CA ILE A 148 6.70 14.89 0.88
C ILE A 148 5.46 15.54 0.25
N LYS A 149 4.48 14.73 -0.16
CA LYS A 149 3.19 15.25 -0.66
C LYS A 149 2.54 16.11 0.43
N TYR A 150 2.04 17.29 0.09
CA TYR A 150 1.55 18.25 1.07
C TYR A 150 0.43 17.71 1.98
N TYR A 151 -0.55 16.97 1.44
CA TYR A 151 -1.60 16.37 2.27
C TYR A 151 -1.07 15.30 3.23
N ALA A 152 0.02 14.59 2.88
CA ALA A 152 0.65 13.64 3.78
C ALA A 152 1.37 14.39 4.91
N ASN A 153 2.09 15.47 4.55
CA ASN A 153 2.71 16.35 5.53
C ASN A 153 1.67 16.91 6.53
N TYR A 154 0.53 17.38 6.01
CA TYR A 154 -0.62 17.83 6.80
C TYR A 154 -1.14 16.77 7.77
N ILE A 155 -1.34 15.54 7.30
CA ILE A 155 -1.76 14.40 8.14
C ILE A 155 -0.74 14.16 9.27
N PHE A 156 0.55 14.22 8.97
CA PHE A 156 1.59 13.93 9.96
C PHE A 156 1.75 15.03 11.00
N ASP A 157 1.69 16.30 10.59
CA ASP A 157 1.86 17.45 11.51
C ASP A 157 0.71 17.60 12.49
N LEU A 158 -0.50 17.22 12.08
CA LEU A 158 -1.69 17.25 12.94
C LEU A 158 -2.01 15.91 13.60
N ASP A 159 -1.12 14.92 13.48
CA ASP A 159 -1.25 13.56 14.02
C ASP A 159 -2.59 12.87 13.67
N PHE A 160 -3.03 13.05 12.42
CA PHE A 160 -4.17 12.31 11.89
C PHE A 160 -3.78 10.87 11.58
N GLU A 161 -4.69 9.94 11.89
CA GLU A 161 -4.53 8.50 11.72
C GLU A 161 -5.49 7.99 10.66
N VAL A 162 -4.93 7.60 9.50
CA VAL A 162 -5.73 7.02 8.43
C VAL A 162 -6.31 5.67 8.87
N GLY A 163 -7.60 5.46 8.58
CA GLY A 163 -8.39 4.31 9.01
C GLY A 163 -8.88 4.40 10.45
N GLY A 164 -8.56 5.47 11.18
CA GLY A 164 -9.04 5.74 12.53
C GLY A 164 -10.41 6.42 12.53
N TYR A 165 -11.12 6.31 13.67
CA TYR A 165 -12.42 6.94 13.92
C TYR A 165 -12.28 8.34 14.50
N TYR A 166 -13.11 9.25 14.02
CA TYR A 166 -13.15 10.65 14.41
C TYR A 166 -14.58 11.09 14.67
N ILE A 167 -14.77 11.98 15.64
CA ILE A 167 -16.00 12.76 15.80
C ILE A 167 -15.81 14.12 15.12
N LEU A 168 -16.75 14.46 14.24
CA LEU A 168 -16.80 15.72 13.51
C LEU A 168 -17.89 16.60 14.14
N GLU A 169 -17.51 17.78 14.61
CA GLU A 169 -18.40 18.71 15.35
C GLU A 169 -18.74 19.98 14.54
N GLY A 170 -18.72 19.86 13.21
CA GLY A 170 -18.96 20.97 12.28
C GLY A 170 -17.74 21.26 11.40
N VAL A 171 -17.87 22.24 10.50
CA VAL A 171 -16.83 22.60 9.52
C VAL A 171 -15.67 23.38 10.14
N ASP A 172 -15.90 24.11 11.22
CA ASP A 172 -14.89 25.00 11.81
C ASP A 172 -14.03 24.32 12.89
N LYS A 173 -14.49 23.18 13.43
CA LYS A 173 -13.81 22.44 14.50
C LYS A 173 -12.93 21.33 13.92
N ILE A 174 -11.71 21.22 14.43
CA ILE A 174 -10.78 20.13 14.06
C ILE A 174 -11.41 18.78 14.46
N PRO A 175 -11.47 17.78 13.56
CA PRO A 175 -11.96 16.45 13.88
C PRO A 175 -11.17 15.82 15.02
N LYS A 176 -11.87 15.26 16.02
CA LYS A 176 -11.24 14.67 17.21
C LYS A 176 -11.16 13.16 17.08
N ARG A 177 -9.97 12.59 17.25
CA ARG A 177 -9.77 11.12 17.26
C ARG A 177 -10.56 10.52 18.41
N ILE A 178 -11.29 9.44 18.15
CA ILE A 178 -12.00 8.64 19.15
C ILE A 178 -11.64 7.18 18.94
N HIS A 179 -11.38 6.44 20.01
CA HIS A 179 -11.15 4.99 19.91
C HIS A 179 -12.45 4.23 20.13
N LEU A 180 -12.67 3.18 19.35
CA LEU A 180 -13.72 2.22 19.64
C LEU A 180 -13.36 1.38 20.86
N GLU A 181 -14.37 0.74 21.45
CA GLU A 181 -14.14 -0.23 22.52
C GLU A 181 -13.22 -1.36 22.03
N VAL A 182 -12.16 -1.63 22.81
CA VAL A 182 -11.21 -2.69 22.48
C VAL A 182 -11.90 -4.04 22.65
N PRO A 183 -11.86 -4.94 21.64
CA PRO A 183 -12.46 -6.26 21.75
C PRO A 183 -11.93 -7.03 22.97
N PRO A 184 -12.78 -7.73 23.76
CA PRO A 184 -12.37 -8.42 24.99
C PRO A 184 -11.19 -9.39 24.79
N GLU A 185 -11.18 -10.09 23.65
CA GLU A 185 -10.12 -11.01 23.24
C GLU A 185 -8.77 -10.32 22.99
N VAL A 186 -8.77 -9.05 22.56
CA VAL A 186 -7.54 -8.23 22.42
C VAL A 186 -7.16 -7.63 23.77
N LYS A 187 -8.15 -7.20 24.57
CA LYS A 187 -7.93 -6.58 25.88
C LYS A 187 -7.09 -7.45 26.82
N LYS A 188 -7.27 -8.78 26.77
CA LYS A 188 -6.46 -9.76 27.53
C LYS A 188 -4.95 -9.63 27.31
N PHE A 189 -4.53 -9.12 26.16
CA PHE A 189 -3.12 -8.92 25.83
C PHE A 189 -2.59 -7.56 26.31
N LEU A 190 -3.44 -6.54 26.45
CA LEU A 190 -3.00 -5.18 26.82
C LEU A 190 -2.28 -5.13 28.17
N ASP A 191 -2.66 -5.99 29.12
CA ASP A 191 -2.07 -6.06 30.46
C ASP A 191 -0.90 -7.07 30.54
N SER A 192 -0.49 -7.67 29.41
CA SER A 192 0.60 -8.64 29.40
C SER A 192 1.97 -7.95 29.62
N PRO A 193 2.89 -8.53 30.41
CA PRO A 193 4.20 -7.91 30.71
C PRO A 193 5.06 -7.62 29.48
N ASN A 194 4.80 -8.33 28.38
CA ASN A 194 5.55 -8.22 27.13
C ASN A 194 4.98 -7.16 26.17
N ILE A 195 3.93 -6.44 26.56
CA ILE A 195 3.27 -5.40 25.73
C ILE A 195 3.59 -4.03 26.33
N ASP A 196 4.49 -3.30 25.68
CA ASP A 196 4.79 -1.91 26.03
C ASP A 196 3.71 -0.92 25.54
N GLU A 197 3.81 0.34 25.94
CA GLU A 197 2.83 1.38 25.55
C GLU A 197 2.73 1.59 24.04
N ASN A 198 3.84 1.45 23.30
CA ASN A 198 3.81 1.56 21.84
C ASN A 198 2.99 0.40 21.25
N MET A 199 3.23 -0.82 21.72
CA MET A 199 2.44 -1.98 21.31
C MET A 199 0.96 -1.84 21.68
N LYS A 200 0.61 -1.23 22.83
CA LYS A 200 -0.80 -0.97 23.20
C LYS A 200 -1.51 -0.08 22.20
N ASP A 201 -0.91 1.05 21.79
CA ASP A 201 -1.46 1.93 20.75
C ASP A 201 -1.76 1.17 19.46
N TRP A 202 -0.79 0.36 19.01
CA TRP A 202 -0.93 -0.46 17.81
C TRP A 202 -2.02 -1.53 17.93
N LEU A 203 -2.12 -2.20 19.08
CA LEU A 203 -3.16 -3.20 19.32
C LEU A 203 -4.54 -2.56 19.28
N ILE A 204 -4.73 -1.42 19.94
CA ILE A 204 -5.99 -0.66 19.92
C ILE A 204 -6.32 -0.28 18.48
N ARG A 205 -5.44 0.46 17.80
CA ARG A 205 -5.67 0.96 16.43
C ARG A 205 -5.97 -0.16 15.43
N LEU A 206 -5.22 -1.26 15.46
CA LEU A 206 -5.42 -2.34 14.49
C LEU A 206 -6.67 -3.17 14.80
N SER A 207 -7.09 -3.26 16.06
CA SER A 207 -8.28 -4.01 16.47
C SER A 207 -9.59 -3.25 16.28
N GLU A 208 -9.56 -1.95 16.00
CA GLU A 208 -10.77 -1.18 15.69
C GLU A 208 -11.53 -1.80 14.53
N TYR A 209 -12.83 -2.00 14.69
CA TYR A 209 -13.67 -2.60 13.65
C TYR A 209 -13.55 -1.86 12.32
N VAL A 210 -13.67 -2.58 11.21
CA VAL A 210 -13.78 -2.01 9.86
C VAL A 210 -15.17 -2.34 9.33
N PRO A 211 -16.08 -1.35 9.24
CA PRO A 211 -17.44 -1.60 8.80
C PRO A 211 -17.49 -1.88 7.29
N PRO A 212 -18.54 -2.56 6.80
CA PRO A 212 -18.81 -2.64 5.38
C PRO A 212 -18.90 -1.23 4.78
N LEU A 213 -18.13 -0.99 3.73
CA LEU A 213 -18.08 0.31 3.06
C LEU A 213 -18.97 0.26 1.82
N LYS A 214 -20.01 1.12 1.81
CA LYS A 214 -20.90 1.31 0.65
C LYS A 214 -20.07 1.66 -0.58
N ARG A 215 -20.24 0.92 -1.69
CA ARG A 215 -19.40 1.05 -2.89
C ARG A 215 -20.09 0.55 -4.14
N ILE A 216 -19.62 1.01 -5.29
CA ILE A 216 -20.06 0.61 -6.62
C ILE A 216 -18.86 0.26 -7.48
N SER A 217 -18.94 -0.83 -8.25
CA SER A 217 -18.03 -1.11 -9.34
C SER A 217 -18.56 -0.54 -10.65
N LEU A 218 -17.63 -0.18 -11.52
CA LEU A 218 -17.88 0.41 -12.83
C LEU A 218 -16.97 -0.27 -13.86
N ASP A 219 -17.54 -0.57 -15.02
CA ASP A 219 -16.84 -1.01 -16.22
C ASP A 219 -17.51 -0.38 -17.46
N ILE A 220 -16.74 -0.06 -18.51
CA ILE A 220 -17.24 0.54 -19.74
C ILE A 220 -16.91 -0.29 -20.98
N GLU A 221 -17.83 -0.28 -21.95
CA GLU A 221 -17.55 -0.76 -23.31
C GLU A 221 -17.57 0.39 -24.31
N VAL A 222 -16.51 0.44 -25.11
CA VAL A 222 -16.30 1.44 -26.15
C VAL A 222 -16.46 0.79 -27.50
N TYR A 223 -17.33 1.36 -28.35
CA TYR A 223 -17.61 0.84 -29.67
C TYR A 223 -16.34 0.91 -30.52
N ASN A 224 -15.93 -0.19 -31.14
CA ASN A 224 -14.69 -0.22 -31.93
C ASN A 224 -14.95 -0.81 -33.32
N PRO A 225 -15.06 0.03 -34.36
CA PRO A 225 -15.09 -0.45 -35.72
C PRO A 225 -13.67 -0.84 -36.16
N ARG A 226 -13.39 -2.15 -36.23
CA ARG A 226 -12.16 -2.78 -36.79
C ARG A 226 -10.90 -2.71 -35.92
N GLY A 227 -10.88 -3.41 -34.78
CA GLY A 227 -9.63 -3.85 -34.12
C GLY A 227 -8.69 -2.75 -33.61
N ILE A 228 -9.10 -1.47 -33.62
CA ILE A 228 -8.29 -0.35 -33.11
C ILE A 228 -8.52 -0.26 -31.60
N VAL A 229 -7.50 -0.52 -30.79
CA VAL A 229 -7.64 -0.41 -29.33
C VAL A 229 -7.97 1.06 -28.97
N PRO A 230 -9.13 1.33 -28.32
CA PRO A 230 -9.48 2.69 -27.93
C PRO A 230 -8.45 3.29 -26.98
N GLN A 231 -8.13 4.57 -27.17
CA GLN A 231 -7.18 5.29 -26.32
C GLN A 231 -7.92 6.29 -25.44
N ALA A 232 -7.70 6.21 -24.13
CA ALA A 232 -8.38 7.09 -23.18
C ALA A 232 -7.91 8.55 -23.29
N GLU A 233 -6.68 8.78 -23.76
CA GLU A 233 -6.12 10.11 -24.02
C GLU A 233 -6.82 10.82 -25.19
N ASN A 234 -7.27 10.05 -26.18
CA ASN A 234 -8.01 10.55 -27.35
C ASN A 234 -9.27 9.70 -27.59
N PRO A 235 -10.38 9.99 -26.89
CA PRO A 235 -11.60 9.19 -26.98
C PRO A 235 -12.36 9.51 -28.27
N GLU A 236 -11.99 8.87 -29.37
CA GLU A 236 -12.63 9.05 -30.69
C GLU A 236 -13.95 8.30 -30.78
N PHE A 237 -14.02 7.12 -30.18
CA PHE A 237 -15.15 6.22 -30.29
C PHE A 237 -16.18 6.41 -29.16
N PRO A 238 -17.47 6.11 -29.39
CA PRO A 238 -18.49 6.26 -28.38
C PRO A 238 -18.42 5.16 -27.32
N ILE A 239 -18.63 5.54 -26.06
CA ILE A 239 -19.06 4.61 -25.01
C ILE A 239 -20.48 4.17 -25.36
N PHE A 240 -20.71 2.87 -25.44
CA PHE A 240 -22.02 2.32 -25.73
C PHE A 240 -22.60 1.47 -24.61
N MET A 241 -21.77 1.06 -23.65
CA MET A 241 -22.25 0.48 -22.39
C MET A 241 -21.49 1.00 -21.18
N ILE A 242 -22.22 1.14 -20.08
CA ILE A 242 -21.65 1.33 -18.75
C ILE A 242 -22.33 0.33 -17.82
N SER A 243 -21.54 -0.57 -17.25
CA SER A 243 -22.00 -1.62 -16.33
C SER A 243 -21.68 -1.26 -14.89
N LEU A 244 -22.65 -1.49 -14.00
CA LEU A 244 -22.63 -1.08 -12.61
C LEU A 244 -23.09 -2.22 -11.69
N TYR A 245 -22.31 -2.49 -10.66
CA TYR A 245 -22.67 -3.43 -9.59
C TYR A 245 -22.34 -2.80 -8.23
N ALA A 246 -23.31 -2.73 -7.31
CA ALA A 246 -23.10 -2.05 -6.03
C ALA A 246 -23.45 -2.87 -4.79
N SER A 247 -22.94 -2.39 -3.65
CA SER A 247 -23.06 -3.06 -2.36
C SER A 247 -24.46 -3.08 -1.75
N ASP A 248 -25.35 -2.23 -2.25
CA ASP A 248 -26.77 -2.22 -1.88
C ASP A 248 -27.64 -3.09 -2.81
N GLY A 249 -27.02 -3.90 -3.67
CA GLY A 249 -27.69 -4.84 -4.56
C GLY A 249 -28.03 -4.30 -5.93
N LEU A 250 -27.67 -3.04 -6.24
CA LEU A 250 -27.80 -2.50 -7.60
C LEU A 250 -27.02 -3.37 -8.59
N LYS A 251 -27.72 -3.85 -9.62
CA LYS A 251 -27.16 -4.53 -10.79
C LYS A 251 -27.73 -3.87 -12.03
N LYS A 252 -26.93 -3.11 -12.78
CA LYS A 252 -27.44 -2.28 -13.87
C LYS A 252 -26.46 -2.18 -15.04
N VAL A 253 -27.00 -2.19 -16.26
CA VAL A 253 -26.28 -1.84 -17.49
C VAL A 253 -26.99 -0.69 -18.17
N LEU A 254 -26.28 0.40 -18.40
CA LEU A 254 -26.73 1.52 -19.22
C LEU A 254 -26.25 1.27 -20.65
N VAL A 255 -27.16 1.28 -21.63
CA VAL A 255 -26.84 0.93 -23.02
C VAL A 255 -27.24 2.06 -23.95
N TYR A 256 -26.30 2.56 -24.74
CA TYR A 256 -26.60 3.42 -25.89
C TYR A 256 -26.76 2.49 -27.09
N ASP A 257 -27.99 2.29 -27.55
CA ASP A 257 -28.31 1.34 -28.61
C ASP A 257 -27.94 1.90 -29.99
N ILE A 258 -26.65 1.83 -30.31
CA ILE A 258 -26.08 2.28 -31.59
C ILE A 258 -26.68 1.51 -32.79
N ARG A 259 -27.21 0.30 -32.56
CA ARG A 259 -27.66 -0.61 -33.63
C ARG A 259 -29.16 -0.68 -33.79
N SER A 260 -29.92 -0.08 -32.86
CA SER A 260 -31.38 -0.19 -32.83
C SER A 260 -31.84 -1.67 -32.77
N GLU A 261 -31.12 -2.48 -32.00
CA GLU A 261 -31.38 -3.92 -31.79
C GLU A 261 -32.22 -4.20 -30.54
N LEU A 262 -32.41 -3.21 -29.66
CA LEU A 262 -33.08 -3.37 -28.38
C LEU A 262 -34.51 -2.81 -28.42
N ASP A 263 -35.43 -3.52 -27.77
CA ASP A 263 -36.80 -3.06 -27.53
C ASP A 263 -37.15 -3.13 -26.04
N GLU A 264 -38.36 -2.68 -25.67
CA GLU A 264 -38.83 -2.69 -24.28
C GLU A 264 -38.90 -4.11 -23.68
N SER A 265 -39.03 -5.16 -24.50
CA SER A 265 -39.04 -6.55 -24.02
C SER A 265 -37.65 -7.03 -23.63
N THR A 266 -36.58 -6.42 -24.17
CA THR A 266 -35.19 -6.83 -23.90
C THR A 266 -34.82 -6.70 -22.42
N ALA A 267 -35.37 -5.72 -21.70
CA ALA A 267 -35.13 -5.57 -20.26
C ALA A 267 -35.56 -6.80 -19.44
N SER A 268 -36.60 -7.53 -19.88
CA SER A 268 -37.10 -8.72 -19.17
C SER A 268 -36.23 -9.97 -19.34
N LYS A 269 -35.21 -9.93 -20.20
CA LYS A 269 -34.34 -11.08 -20.52
C LYS A 269 -33.11 -11.20 -19.59
N PHE A 270 -32.91 -10.26 -18.68
CA PHE A 270 -31.73 -10.20 -17.81
C PHE A 270 -32.11 -10.27 -16.34
N GLU A 271 -31.20 -10.79 -15.51
CA GLU A 271 -31.34 -10.83 -14.05
C GLU A 271 -30.92 -9.50 -13.38
N PHE A 272 -30.73 -8.46 -14.18
CA PHE A 272 -30.25 -7.14 -13.80
C PHE A 272 -30.91 -6.06 -14.66
N ASP A 273 -30.93 -4.82 -14.19
CA ASP A 273 -31.62 -3.73 -14.87
C ASP A 273 -30.86 -3.31 -16.13
N VAL A 274 -31.58 -3.19 -17.26
CA VAL A 274 -31.03 -2.61 -18.50
C VAL A 274 -31.77 -1.31 -18.80
N GLU A 275 -31.02 -0.20 -18.87
CA GLU A 275 -31.56 1.13 -19.16
C GLU A 275 -31.02 1.60 -20.52
N VAL A 276 -31.91 1.76 -21.50
CA VAL A 276 -31.54 2.05 -22.90
C VAL A 276 -31.62 3.55 -23.17
N PHE A 277 -30.61 4.09 -23.85
CA PHE A 277 -30.45 5.49 -24.20
C PHE A 277 -30.38 5.68 -25.71
N ASN A 278 -30.93 6.80 -26.18
CA ASN A 278 -30.88 7.19 -27.60
C ASN A 278 -29.59 7.93 -27.98
N ASN A 279 -28.79 8.34 -26.99
CA ASN A 279 -27.51 9.01 -27.22
C ASN A 279 -26.53 8.75 -26.08
N GLU A 280 -25.24 8.79 -26.42
CA GLU A 280 -24.12 8.57 -25.50
C GLU A 280 -24.07 9.61 -24.36
N ARG A 281 -24.45 10.87 -24.62
CA ARG A 281 -24.37 11.95 -23.64
C ARG A 281 -25.27 11.67 -22.43
N ASP A 282 -26.50 11.25 -22.68
CA ASP A 282 -27.47 10.95 -21.63
C ASP A 282 -27.07 9.69 -20.86
N LEU A 283 -26.50 8.68 -21.53
CA LEU A 283 -25.92 7.51 -20.88
C LEU A 283 -24.81 7.89 -19.90
N ILE A 284 -23.84 8.71 -20.34
CA ILE A 284 -22.72 9.13 -19.47
C ILE A 284 -23.26 9.97 -18.32
N LYS A 285 -24.18 10.90 -18.59
CA LYS A 285 -24.79 11.73 -17.55
C LYS A 285 -25.47 10.87 -16.49
N ARG A 286 -26.28 9.89 -16.90
CA ARG A 286 -26.95 8.96 -15.99
C ARG A 286 -25.95 8.15 -15.16
N ALA A 287 -24.89 7.65 -15.78
CA ALA A 287 -23.85 6.90 -15.07
C ALA A 287 -23.24 7.74 -13.93
N ILE A 288 -22.90 9.00 -14.22
CA ILE A 288 -22.33 9.94 -13.25
C ILE A 288 -23.32 10.20 -12.10
N GLU A 289 -24.59 10.45 -12.40
CA GLU A 289 -25.64 10.62 -11.38
C GLU A 289 -25.73 9.42 -10.43
N ILE A 290 -25.61 8.19 -10.96
CA ILE A 290 -25.66 6.98 -10.14
C ILE A 290 -24.40 6.83 -9.27
N ILE A 291 -23.20 6.94 -9.86
CA ILE A 291 -21.95 6.71 -9.11
C ILE A 291 -21.67 7.79 -8.05
N GLU A 292 -22.27 8.99 -8.18
CA GLU A 292 -22.18 10.05 -7.17
C GLU A 292 -22.91 9.72 -5.86
N GLU A 293 -23.83 8.75 -5.86
CA GLU A 293 -24.51 8.28 -4.65
C GLU A 293 -23.70 7.22 -3.87
N TYR A 294 -22.50 6.89 -4.35
CA TYR A 294 -21.59 5.94 -3.72
C TYR A 294 -20.30 6.64 -3.27
N PRO A 295 -19.87 6.44 -2.01
CA PRO A 295 -18.67 7.06 -1.49
C PRO A 295 -17.38 6.43 -2.02
N ILE A 296 -17.46 5.18 -2.49
CA ILE A 296 -16.32 4.42 -3.00
C ILE A 296 -16.67 3.86 -4.38
N ILE A 297 -15.79 4.13 -5.33
CA ILE A 297 -15.90 3.70 -6.72
C ILE A 297 -14.77 2.70 -6.97
N ILE A 298 -15.12 1.52 -7.46
CA ILE A 298 -14.20 0.42 -7.75
C ILE A 298 -14.11 0.24 -9.27
N THR A 299 -12.91 0.12 -9.80
CA THR A 299 -12.68 -0.24 -11.20
C THR A 299 -11.58 -1.29 -11.30
N PHE A 300 -11.44 -1.89 -12.47
CA PHE A 300 -10.26 -2.68 -12.81
C PHE A 300 -9.55 -2.01 -14.00
N ASN A 301 -8.43 -1.34 -13.75
CA ASN A 301 -7.70 -0.50 -14.73
C ASN A 301 -8.36 0.86 -15.06
N GLY A 302 -9.30 1.31 -14.23
CA GLY A 302 -10.00 2.58 -14.45
C GLY A 302 -9.19 3.84 -14.22
N ASP A 303 -7.99 3.74 -13.62
CA ASP A 303 -7.05 4.88 -13.62
C ASP A 303 -6.51 5.19 -15.02
N ASN A 304 -6.36 4.18 -15.87
CA ASN A 304 -5.77 4.32 -17.20
C ASN A 304 -6.82 4.37 -18.31
N PHE A 305 -8.01 3.80 -18.09
CA PHE A 305 -9.03 3.67 -19.13
C PHE A 305 -10.37 4.29 -18.73
N ASP A 306 -11.16 3.63 -17.88
CA ASP A 306 -12.59 3.92 -17.66
C ASP A 306 -12.87 5.39 -17.30
N LEU A 307 -12.33 5.88 -16.18
CA LEU A 307 -12.58 7.24 -15.72
C LEU A 307 -11.96 8.31 -16.64
N PRO A 308 -10.71 8.18 -17.13
CA PRO A 308 -10.17 9.09 -18.13
C PRO A 308 -11.00 9.14 -19.42
N TYR A 309 -11.48 7.99 -19.90
CA TYR A 309 -12.29 7.90 -21.11
C TYR A 309 -13.66 8.57 -20.90
N ILE A 310 -14.38 8.22 -19.82
CA ILE A 310 -15.66 8.84 -19.44
C ILE A 310 -15.51 10.37 -19.36
N ARG A 311 -14.49 10.86 -18.66
CA ARG A 311 -14.28 12.30 -18.48
C ARG A 311 -14.08 13.00 -19.82
N ARG A 312 -13.07 12.59 -20.58
CA ARG A 312 -12.70 13.27 -21.84
C ARG A 312 -13.78 13.10 -22.91
N ARG A 313 -14.48 11.96 -22.93
CA ARG A 313 -15.58 11.71 -23.87
C ARG A 313 -16.80 12.56 -23.52
N GLY A 314 -17.19 12.62 -22.25
CA GLY A 314 -18.26 13.49 -21.80
C GLY A 314 -17.96 14.98 -22.05
N GLU A 315 -16.70 15.42 -21.85
CA GLU A 315 -16.25 16.77 -22.22
C GLU A 315 -16.49 17.06 -23.72
N LYS A 316 -16.12 16.13 -24.63
CA LYS A 316 -16.38 16.26 -26.08
C LYS A 316 -17.89 16.34 -26.41
N LEU A 317 -18.75 15.76 -25.58
CA LEU A 317 -20.21 15.75 -25.75
C LEU A 317 -20.91 16.92 -25.03
N GLY A 318 -20.14 17.83 -24.41
CA GLY A 318 -20.65 19.02 -23.72
C GLY A 318 -20.99 18.85 -22.24
N LEU A 319 -20.54 17.77 -21.59
CA LEU A 319 -20.57 17.58 -20.12
C LEU A 319 -19.29 18.16 -19.49
N ILE A 320 -19.15 19.48 -19.57
CA ILE A 320 -17.91 20.19 -19.20
C ILE A 320 -17.60 20.18 -17.70
N ASP A 321 -18.58 19.86 -16.85
CA ASP A 321 -18.47 19.76 -15.40
C ASP A 321 -17.76 18.48 -14.95
N LEU A 322 -17.62 17.48 -15.83
CA LEU A 322 -16.90 16.24 -15.48
C LEU A 322 -15.44 16.47 -15.11
N LYS A 323 -14.81 17.54 -15.59
CA LYS A 323 -13.45 17.92 -15.19
C LYS A 323 -13.33 18.27 -13.70
N ASP A 324 -14.41 18.75 -13.10
CA ASP A 324 -14.51 19.15 -11.69
C ASP A 324 -14.93 17.95 -10.81
N LYS A 325 -15.48 16.90 -11.43
CA LYS A 325 -15.90 15.65 -10.79
C LYS A 325 -14.80 14.58 -10.81
N ILE A 326 -14.12 14.42 -11.95
CA ILE A 326 -13.07 13.42 -12.20
C ILE A 326 -11.74 14.14 -12.46
N ARG A 327 -10.87 14.14 -11.46
CA ARG A 327 -9.53 14.70 -11.56
C ARG A 327 -8.56 13.65 -12.10
N LEU A 328 -7.92 13.95 -13.23
CA LEU A 328 -6.90 13.10 -13.82
C LEU A 328 -5.50 13.57 -13.41
N GLY A 329 -4.75 12.68 -12.77
CA GLY A 329 -3.32 12.79 -12.56
C GLY A 329 -2.53 12.23 -13.75
N ARG A 330 -1.22 12.07 -13.58
CA ARG A 330 -0.34 11.55 -14.63
C ARG A 330 -0.67 10.09 -14.98
N ASN A 331 -0.89 9.29 -13.95
CA ASN A 331 -1.19 7.87 -14.06
C ASN A 331 -2.32 7.49 -13.11
N ASP A 332 -3.22 8.40 -12.72
CA ASP A 332 -4.31 8.10 -11.79
C ASP A 332 -5.56 8.92 -12.11
N ALA A 333 -6.73 8.40 -11.76
CA ALA A 333 -8.00 9.10 -11.83
C ALA A 333 -8.62 9.12 -10.43
N ARG A 334 -9.12 10.28 -10.02
CA ARG A 334 -9.73 10.47 -8.70
C ARG A 334 -11.07 11.16 -8.84
N VAL A 335 -12.01 10.79 -7.99
CA VAL A 335 -13.30 11.47 -7.88
C VAL A 335 -13.25 12.51 -6.75
N THR A 336 -13.90 13.66 -6.95
CA THR A 336 -13.85 14.74 -5.96
C THR A 336 -14.77 14.49 -4.77
N TRP A 337 -15.93 13.86 -4.99
CA TRP A 337 -16.92 13.56 -3.95
C TRP A 337 -16.60 12.32 -3.10
N GLY A 338 -15.87 11.35 -3.66
CA GLY A 338 -15.68 10.02 -3.08
C GLY A 338 -14.23 9.56 -3.10
N ILE A 339 -14.02 8.24 -3.09
CA ILE A 339 -12.71 7.62 -3.22
C ILE A 339 -12.75 6.62 -4.37
N HIS A 340 -11.79 6.71 -5.29
CA HIS A 340 -11.63 5.75 -6.37
C HIS A 340 -10.52 4.75 -6.06
N ILE A 341 -10.86 3.46 -6.11
CA ILE A 341 -9.95 2.32 -5.93
C ILE A 341 -9.85 1.58 -7.28
N ASP A 342 -8.63 1.55 -7.83
CA ASP A 342 -8.30 0.74 -9.00
C ASP A 342 -7.70 -0.59 -8.55
N LEU A 343 -8.46 -1.68 -8.74
CA LEU A 343 -8.05 -3.02 -8.33
C LEU A 343 -6.92 -3.59 -9.17
N TYR A 344 -6.76 -3.17 -10.43
CA TYR A 344 -5.66 -3.65 -11.26
C TYR A 344 -4.32 -3.29 -10.60
N LYS A 345 -4.18 -2.06 -10.11
CA LYS A 345 -2.97 -1.61 -9.42
C LYS A 345 -2.76 -2.28 -8.08
N PHE A 346 -3.84 -2.49 -7.32
CA PHE A 346 -3.78 -3.17 -6.05
C PHE A 346 -3.28 -4.62 -6.20
N PHE A 347 -3.89 -5.40 -7.10
CA PHE A 347 -3.50 -6.79 -7.33
C PHE A 347 -2.17 -6.94 -8.08
N LYS A 348 -1.76 -5.94 -8.88
CA LYS A 348 -0.42 -5.88 -9.50
C LYS A 348 0.70 -5.74 -8.48
N ASN A 349 0.42 -5.25 -7.28
CA ASN A 349 1.42 -5.13 -6.23
C ASN A 349 1.96 -6.52 -5.83
N VAL A 350 3.24 -6.75 -6.11
CA VAL A 350 3.92 -8.04 -5.90
C VAL A 350 3.83 -8.51 -4.44
N SER A 351 3.85 -7.58 -3.49
CA SER A 351 3.75 -7.92 -2.06
C SER A 351 2.34 -8.33 -1.67
N ILE A 352 1.31 -7.73 -2.28
CA ILE A 352 -0.09 -8.17 -2.12
C ILE A 352 -0.25 -9.58 -2.68
N LYS A 353 0.13 -9.78 -3.94
CA LYS A 353 0.10 -11.08 -4.61
C LYS A 353 0.78 -12.16 -3.76
N ASN A 354 2.03 -11.97 -3.38
CA ASN A 354 2.84 -13.02 -2.76
C ASN A 354 2.53 -13.21 -1.27
N TYR A 355 2.31 -12.13 -0.51
CA TYR A 355 2.21 -12.23 0.96
C TYR A 355 0.78 -12.21 1.48
N ALA A 356 -0.14 -11.49 0.83
CA ALA A 356 -1.56 -11.49 1.21
C ALA A 356 -2.33 -12.65 0.55
N PHE A 357 -2.07 -12.91 -0.74
CA PHE A 357 -2.77 -13.96 -1.51
C PHE A 357 -1.92 -15.19 -1.80
N GLY A 358 -0.74 -15.34 -1.16
CA GLY A 358 0.06 -16.56 -1.25
C GLY A 358 0.57 -16.92 -2.66
N GLY A 359 0.59 -15.95 -3.58
CA GLY A 359 0.95 -16.20 -4.98
C GLY A 359 -0.16 -16.88 -5.80
N ALA A 360 -1.43 -16.77 -5.39
CA ALA A 360 -2.57 -17.47 -6.01
C ALA A 360 -2.77 -17.17 -7.51
N TYR A 361 -2.25 -16.05 -8.02
CA TYR A 361 -2.38 -15.65 -9.42
C TYR A 361 -1.05 -15.20 -10.01
N ASP A 362 -0.83 -15.55 -11.29
CA ASP A 362 0.38 -15.17 -12.04
C ASP A 362 0.14 -14.12 -13.12
N VAL A 363 -1.00 -14.17 -13.80
CA VAL A 363 -1.39 -13.20 -14.82
C VAL A 363 -2.22 -12.10 -14.17
N ILE A 364 -1.87 -10.83 -14.41
CA ILE A 364 -2.61 -9.68 -13.88
C ILE A 364 -3.69 -9.28 -14.89
N SER A 365 -4.82 -9.96 -14.83
CA SER A 365 -6.04 -9.62 -15.56
C SER A 365 -7.25 -9.88 -14.66
N LEU A 366 -8.37 -9.21 -14.94
CA LEU A 366 -9.61 -9.41 -14.18
C LEU A 366 -10.02 -10.89 -14.17
N ASP A 367 -9.98 -11.53 -15.34
CA ASP A 367 -10.34 -12.93 -15.52
C ASP A 367 -9.47 -13.88 -14.69
N SER A 368 -8.15 -13.80 -14.84
CA SER A 368 -7.22 -14.70 -14.13
C SER A 368 -7.29 -14.53 -12.61
N ILE A 369 -7.45 -13.29 -12.14
CA ILE A 369 -7.54 -13.00 -10.70
C ILE A 369 -8.90 -13.49 -10.16
N ALA A 370 -9.99 -13.20 -10.87
CA ALA A 370 -11.32 -13.67 -10.49
C ALA A 370 -11.38 -15.21 -10.46
N GLN A 371 -10.80 -15.90 -11.45
CA GLN A 371 -10.78 -17.36 -11.47
C GLN A 371 -9.99 -17.92 -10.28
N SER A 372 -8.84 -17.31 -9.97
CA SER A 372 -7.96 -17.76 -8.89
C SER A 372 -8.53 -17.50 -7.50
N LEU A 373 -9.21 -16.36 -7.29
CA LEU A 373 -9.66 -15.92 -5.97
C LEU A 373 -11.15 -16.21 -5.71
N LEU A 374 -11.99 -16.20 -6.75
CA LEU A 374 -13.44 -16.38 -6.66
C LEU A 374 -13.91 -17.73 -7.22
N GLY A 375 -13.08 -18.43 -8.00
CA GLY A 375 -13.51 -19.60 -8.77
C GLY A 375 -14.45 -19.27 -9.93
N LYS A 376 -14.50 -17.99 -10.34
CA LYS A 376 -15.39 -17.46 -11.39
C LYS A 376 -14.56 -16.77 -12.47
N GLY A 377 -14.85 -17.04 -13.74
CA GLY A 377 -14.21 -16.36 -14.88
C GLY A 377 -15.13 -15.39 -15.61
N LYS A 378 -14.56 -14.67 -16.56
CA LYS A 378 -15.26 -13.94 -17.62
C LYS A 378 -15.99 -14.91 -18.55
N THR A 379 -16.96 -14.38 -19.28
CA THR A 379 -17.49 -15.03 -20.50
C THR A 379 -16.44 -15.02 -21.62
N GLU A 380 -16.65 -15.81 -22.68
CA GLU A 380 -15.72 -15.83 -23.83
C GLU A 380 -15.46 -14.41 -24.36
N LYS A 381 -14.20 -14.13 -24.68
CA LYS A 381 -13.75 -12.78 -25.06
C LYS A 381 -14.35 -12.39 -26.40
N ILE A 382 -15.10 -11.29 -26.41
CA ILE A 382 -15.68 -10.71 -27.62
C ILE A 382 -14.64 -9.80 -28.28
N GLU A 383 -14.05 -10.22 -29.40
CA GLU A 383 -13.07 -9.39 -30.12
C GLU A 383 -13.72 -8.44 -31.13
N TYR A 384 -14.88 -8.82 -31.67
CA TYR A 384 -15.60 -8.06 -32.69
C TYR A 384 -17.05 -7.90 -32.30
N PHE A 385 -17.35 -6.81 -31.60
CA PHE A 385 -18.73 -6.51 -31.19
C PHE A 385 -19.70 -6.50 -32.37
N GLY A 386 -19.28 -6.07 -33.57
CA GLY A 386 -20.15 -5.87 -34.73
C GLY A 386 -20.87 -7.12 -35.26
N GLU A 387 -20.40 -8.32 -34.91
CA GLU A 387 -20.98 -9.60 -35.34
C GLU A 387 -21.72 -10.33 -34.22
N ILE A 388 -21.70 -9.77 -33.01
CA ILE A 388 -22.30 -10.37 -31.81
C ILE A 388 -23.60 -9.64 -31.47
N PRO A 389 -24.69 -10.37 -31.15
CA PRO A 389 -25.95 -9.77 -30.72
C PRO A 389 -25.76 -8.87 -29.50
N MET A 390 -26.46 -7.73 -29.47
CA MET A 390 -26.36 -6.77 -28.35
C MET A 390 -26.60 -7.42 -26.98
N GLU A 391 -27.50 -8.42 -26.90
CA GLU A 391 -27.80 -9.13 -25.65
C GLU A 391 -26.59 -9.87 -25.06
N GLU A 392 -25.73 -10.47 -25.89
CA GLU A 392 -24.53 -11.16 -25.42
C GLU A 392 -23.49 -10.17 -24.92
N ILE A 393 -23.39 -9.01 -25.59
CA ILE A 393 -22.49 -7.92 -25.19
C ILE A 393 -22.93 -7.34 -23.84
N ILE A 394 -24.23 -7.18 -23.61
CA ILE A 394 -24.79 -6.74 -22.31
C ILE A 394 -24.39 -7.71 -21.19
N ARG A 395 -24.48 -9.04 -21.41
CA ARG A 395 -24.06 -10.03 -20.41
C ARG A 395 -22.56 -10.00 -20.16
N TYR A 396 -21.77 -9.87 -21.22
CA TYR A 396 -20.32 -9.74 -21.14
C TYR A 396 -19.91 -8.52 -20.31
N SER A 397 -20.44 -7.34 -20.62
CA SER A 397 -20.12 -6.09 -19.91
C SER A 397 -20.56 -6.13 -18.45
N PHE A 398 -21.77 -6.64 -18.17
CA PHE A 398 -22.24 -6.78 -16.79
C PHE A 398 -21.33 -7.68 -15.96
N ARG A 399 -20.84 -8.78 -16.56
CA ARG A 399 -19.95 -9.73 -15.89
C ARG A 399 -18.65 -9.07 -15.43
N ASP A 400 -18.10 -8.14 -16.19
CA ASP A 400 -16.86 -7.45 -15.81
C ASP A 400 -17.08 -6.53 -14.59
N ALA A 401 -18.18 -5.79 -14.54
CA ALA A 401 -18.56 -5.02 -13.37
C ALA A 401 -18.86 -5.92 -12.15
N GLU A 402 -19.55 -7.05 -12.35
CA GLU A 402 -19.85 -8.03 -11.29
C GLU A 402 -18.56 -8.61 -10.70
N LEU A 403 -17.65 -9.15 -11.52
CA LEU A 403 -16.38 -9.71 -11.03
C LEU A 403 -15.54 -8.65 -10.31
N THR A 404 -15.53 -7.42 -10.81
CA THR A 404 -14.83 -6.30 -10.17
C THR A 404 -15.40 -6.00 -8.79
N TYR A 405 -16.72 -6.01 -8.62
CA TYR A 405 -17.35 -5.86 -7.30
C TYR A 405 -17.05 -7.07 -6.39
N GLU A 406 -17.22 -8.29 -6.90
CA GLU A 406 -17.04 -9.53 -6.12
C GLU A 406 -15.61 -9.69 -5.58
N LEU A 407 -14.60 -9.23 -6.33
CA LEU A 407 -13.22 -9.14 -5.85
C LEU A 407 -13.06 -8.26 -4.60
N THR A 408 -14.01 -7.39 -4.30
CA THR A 408 -14.00 -6.59 -3.06
C THR A 408 -14.89 -7.12 -1.96
N SER A 409 -15.84 -8.01 -2.26
CA SER A 409 -16.84 -8.51 -1.31
C SER A 409 -16.62 -9.95 -0.83
N PHE A 410 -15.82 -10.73 -1.55
CA PHE A 410 -15.49 -12.10 -1.15
C PHE A 410 -14.82 -12.18 0.23
N ASN A 411 -14.97 -13.33 0.89
CA ASN A 411 -14.44 -13.60 2.23
C ASN A 411 -14.73 -12.47 3.22
N ARG A 412 -15.97 -11.96 3.21
CA ARG A 412 -16.46 -10.89 4.11
C ARG A 412 -15.65 -9.60 3.96
N ASP A 413 -15.64 -9.06 2.74
CA ASP A 413 -14.95 -7.82 2.38
C ASP A 413 -13.42 -7.86 2.63
N LEU A 414 -12.79 -9.03 2.45
CA LEU A 414 -11.37 -9.26 2.75
C LEU A 414 -10.46 -8.18 2.14
N VAL A 415 -10.65 -7.85 0.86
CA VAL A 415 -9.83 -6.86 0.15
C VAL A 415 -10.03 -5.45 0.72
N MET A 416 -11.27 -5.05 1.00
CA MET A 416 -11.54 -3.73 1.58
C MET A 416 -10.96 -3.62 2.99
N ARG A 417 -11.18 -4.64 3.84
CA ARG A 417 -10.58 -4.71 5.19
C ARG A 417 -9.06 -4.64 5.10
N LEU A 418 -8.44 -5.38 4.18
CA LEU A 418 -6.99 -5.37 3.97
C LEU A 418 -6.46 -3.98 3.59
N ILE A 419 -7.13 -3.30 2.66
CA ILE A 419 -6.77 -1.93 2.24
C ILE A 419 -6.80 -0.97 3.44
N ILE A 420 -7.86 -1.01 4.27
CA ILE A 420 -7.97 -0.16 5.46
C ILE A 420 -6.85 -0.47 6.47
N ILE A 421 -6.60 -1.74 6.76
CA ILE A 421 -5.54 -2.13 7.70
C ILE A 421 -4.15 -1.72 7.19
N ILE A 422 -3.88 -1.86 5.89
CA ILE A 422 -2.62 -1.35 5.30
C ILE A 422 -2.55 0.18 5.44
N GLY A 423 -3.66 0.89 5.23
CA GLY A 423 -3.74 2.34 5.48
C GLY A 423 -3.40 2.70 6.93
N ARG A 424 -3.95 1.96 7.90
CA ARG A 424 -3.62 2.10 9.32
C ARG A 424 -2.15 1.80 9.61
N ILE A 425 -1.55 0.80 8.98
CA ILE A 425 -0.13 0.47 9.20
C ILE A 425 0.80 1.49 8.52
N ALA A 426 0.46 1.98 7.33
CA ALA A 426 1.28 2.94 6.59
C ALA A 426 1.08 4.40 7.04
N ASN A 427 -0.01 4.69 7.76
CA ASN A 427 -0.62 6.03 7.88
C ASN A 427 -0.82 6.71 6.52
N MET A 428 -1.36 5.95 5.56
CA MET A 428 -1.49 6.36 4.16
C MET A 428 -2.94 6.25 3.70
N VAL A 429 -3.42 7.29 3.01
CA VAL A 429 -4.77 7.33 2.41
C VAL A 429 -5.00 6.14 1.47
N ILE A 430 -6.21 5.61 1.48
CA ILE A 430 -6.48 4.26 0.94
C ILE A 430 -6.37 4.20 -0.59
N ASP A 431 -6.59 5.32 -1.26
CA ASP A 431 -6.38 5.47 -2.69
C ASP A 431 -4.88 5.41 -3.07
N ASP A 432 -3.99 5.93 -2.24
CA ASP A 432 -2.53 5.80 -2.43
C ASP A 432 -2.06 4.38 -2.07
N VAL A 433 -2.65 3.76 -1.04
CA VAL A 433 -2.37 2.34 -0.70
C VAL A 433 -2.58 1.45 -1.93
N CYS A 434 -3.67 1.65 -2.66
CA CYS A 434 -4.00 0.85 -3.84
C CYS A 434 -3.09 1.10 -5.04
N ARG A 435 -2.40 2.25 -5.09
CA ARG A 435 -1.61 2.71 -6.25
C ARG A 435 -0.10 2.58 -6.07
N LEU A 436 0.36 2.55 -4.82
CA LEU A 436 1.78 2.58 -4.50
C LEU A 436 2.30 1.20 -4.04
N SER A 437 3.61 1.00 -4.22
CA SER A 437 4.31 -0.19 -3.77
C SER A 437 4.46 -0.24 -2.25
N VAL A 438 4.74 -1.43 -1.71
CA VAL A 438 5.05 -1.62 -0.27
C VAL A 438 6.21 -0.73 0.22
N SER A 439 7.18 -0.42 -0.64
CA SER A 439 8.28 0.49 -0.28
C SER A 439 7.77 1.89 0.04
N ASN A 440 6.77 2.38 -0.69
CA ASN A 440 6.16 3.68 -0.40
C ASN A 440 5.32 3.64 0.88
N TRP A 441 4.65 2.51 1.19
CA TRP A 441 3.91 2.35 2.45
C TRP A 441 4.84 2.42 3.65
N ILE A 442 5.96 1.70 3.61
CA ILE A 442 6.99 1.73 4.66
C ILE A 442 7.61 3.12 4.74
N LYS A 443 7.96 3.75 3.61
CA LYS A 443 8.48 5.12 3.58
C LYS A 443 7.54 6.10 4.31
N ASN A 444 6.25 6.04 3.98
CA ASN A 444 5.24 6.94 4.55
C ASN A 444 5.12 6.77 6.06
N ARG A 445 5.12 5.53 6.56
CA ARG A 445 5.13 5.25 8.00
C ARG A 445 6.42 5.75 8.66
N LEU A 446 7.59 5.51 8.05
CA LEU A 446 8.85 5.98 8.62
C LEU A 446 8.86 7.51 8.69
N ILE A 447 8.46 8.23 7.65
CA ILE A 447 8.32 9.70 7.67
C ILE A 447 7.43 10.16 8.83
N HIS A 448 6.26 9.56 8.99
CA HIS A 448 5.37 9.85 10.11
C HIS A 448 6.03 9.62 11.48
N LEU A 449 6.78 8.52 11.64
CA LEU A 449 7.51 8.25 12.89
C LEU A 449 8.64 9.25 13.16
N HIS A 450 9.33 9.73 12.12
CA HIS A 450 10.32 10.81 12.27
C HIS A 450 9.65 12.08 12.78
N ARG A 451 8.47 12.41 12.24
CA ARG A 451 7.70 13.57 12.67
C ARG A 451 7.30 13.47 14.15
N LYS A 452 6.81 12.30 14.60
CA LYS A 452 6.51 12.04 16.02
C LYS A 452 7.72 12.19 16.95
N LYS A 453 8.94 11.87 16.48
CA LYS A 453 10.18 12.03 17.25
C LYS A 453 10.83 13.42 17.09
N ASN A 454 10.19 14.36 16.38
CA ASN A 454 10.75 15.66 15.99
C ASN A 454 12.14 15.54 15.32
N TYR A 455 12.35 14.48 14.55
CA TYR A 455 13.57 14.30 13.77
C TYR A 455 13.48 15.13 12.49
N LEU A 456 14.58 15.78 12.11
CA LEU A 456 14.74 16.23 10.73
C LEU A 456 14.92 14.99 9.86
N ILE A 457 14.06 14.78 8.87
CA ILE A 457 14.16 13.60 8.00
C ILE A 457 15.41 13.78 7.12
N PRO A 458 16.44 12.94 7.27
CA PRO A 458 17.70 13.12 6.55
C PRO A 458 17.52 12.85 5.07
N ARG A 459 18.35 13.50 4.25
CA ARG A 459 18.39 13.20 2.81
C ARG A 459 19.07 11.85 2.56
N PRO A 460 18.71 11.12 1.48
CA PRO A 460 19.37 9.87 1.13
C PRO A 460 20.89 10.00 0.99
N GLU A 461 21.37 11.14 0.48
CA GLU A 461 22.80 11.40 0.32
C GLU A 461 23.53 11.52 1.67
N GLU A 462 22.90 12.11 2.69
CA GLU A 462 23.49 12.22 4.03
C GLU A 462 23.59 10.86 4.72
N ILE A 463 22.58 10.00 4.54
CA ILE A 463 22.61 8.64 5.07
C ILE A 463 23.71 7.83 4.38
N LYS A 464 23.83 7.91 3.05
CA LYS A 464 24.90 7.24 2.30
C LYS A 464 26.29 7.76 2.67
N GLY A 465 26.41 9.07 2.88
CA GLY A 465 27.63 9.74 3.31
C GLY A 465 28.03 9.46 4.76
N LYS A 466 27.12 8.88 5.58
CA LYS A 466 27.35 8.52 6.98
C LYS A 466 28.46 7.46 7.09
N GLY A 467 29.69 7.93 7.19
CA GLY A 467 30.87 7.08 7.31
C GLY A 467 31.69 6.89 6.03
N GLU A 468 31.76 7.88 5.13
CA GLU A 468 32.73 7.87 4.00
C GLU A 468 34.21 7.74 4.45
N LYS A 469 34.52 7.92 5.74
CA LYS A 469 35.82 7.59 6.37
C LYS A 469 35.87 6.21 7.06
N ARG A 470 34.83 5.39 6.96
CA ARG A 470 34.61 4.14 7.72
C ARG A 470 34.05 3.05 6.83
N HIS A 471 34.59 2.93 5.62
CA HIS A 471 34.25 1.84 4.72
C HIS A 471 34.68 0.50 5.30
N PHE A 472 33.75 -0.46 5.22
CA PHE A 472 33.93 -1.90 5.22
C PHE A 472 35.38 -2.33 4.92
N GLN A 473 36.10 -2.80 5.94
CA GLN A 473 37.23 -3.69 5.74
C GLN A 473 36.80 -5.08 6.23
N PRO A 474 36.49 -6.02 5.32
CA PRO A 474 36.31 -7.39 5.73
C PRO A 474 37.66 -7.88 6.26
N ILE A 475 37.68 -8.45 7.46
CA ILE A 475 38.92 -9.01 8.06
C ILE A 475 39.46 -10.15 7.18
N THR A 476 38.63 -10.72 6.30
CA THR A 476 38.99 -11.68 5.25
C THR A 476 39.04 -11.03 3.86
N LYS A 477 40.19 -11.13 3.19
CA LYS A 477 40.44 -10.59 1.83
C LYS A 477 39.41 -11.09 0.80
N GLY A 478 38.75 -10.16 0.09
CA GLY A 478 38.51 -10.33 -1.35
C GLY A 478 37.08 -10.39 -1.92
N LYS A 479 36.00 -10.03 -1.21
CA LYS A 479 34.67 -9.92 -1.86
C LYS A 479 33.93 -8.62 -1.54
N LYS A 480 33.48 -7.92 -2.60
CA LYS A 480 32.37 -6.95 -2.54
C LYS A 480 31.11 -7.74 -2.16
N TYR A 481 30.55 -7.46 -0.98
CA TYR A 481 29.32 -8.02 -0.44
C TYR A 481 29.29 -9.56 -0.30
N VAL A 482 29.15 -10.04 0.95
CA VAL A 482 28.99 -11.47 1.23
C VAL A 482 27.50 -11.71 1.49
N GLY A 483 26.75 -12.28 0.52
CA GLY A 483 25.29 -12.48 0.58
C GLY A 483 24.81 -13.41 1.70
N ALA A 484 23.64 -14.05 1.68
CA ALA A 484 23.30 -15.02 2.73
C ALA A 484 24.18 -16.30 2.69
N LEU A 485 24.39 -16.98 3.82
CA LEU A 485 25.08 -18.27 3.85
C LEU A 485 24.12 -19.37 3.37
N VAL A 486 24.62 -20.30 2.56
CA VAL A 486 23.91 -21.51 2.17
C VAL A 486 24.87 -22.67 2.35
N ILE A 487 24.49 -23.63 3.19
CA ILE A 487 25.23 -24.88 3.41
C ILE A 487 25.04 -25.75 2.18
N GLU A 488 26.12 -26.33 1.66
CA GLU A 488 26.02 -27.17 0.47
C GLU A 488 25.10 -28.37 0.73
N PRO A 489 24.14 -28.65 -0.18
CA PRO A 489 23.26 -29.80 -0.04
C PRO A 489 24.05 -31.09 -0.16
N LYS A 490 23.79 -32.07 0.73
CA LYS A 490 24.22 -33.45 0.53
C LYS A 490 23.31 -34.09 -0.53
N PRO A 491 23.78 -34.32 -1.77
CA PRO A 491 22.90 -34.78 -2.85
C PRO A 491 22.35 -36.17 -2.55
N GLY A 492 21.15 -36.45 -3.06
CA GLY A 492 20.49 -37.74 -2.91
C GLY A 492 19.11 -37.64 -2.28
N ILE A 493 18.55 -38.81 -1.98
CA ILE A 493 17.22 -38.94 -1.37
C ILE A 493 17.40 -39.16 0.13
N HIS A 494 16.81 -38.28 0.92
CA HIS A 494 16.86 -38.32 2.38
C HIS A 494 15.46 -38.50 2.94
N PHE A 495 15.25 -39.56 3.73
CA PHE A 495 13.99 -39.85 4.39
C PHE A 495 13.90 -39.17 5.76
N ASN A 496 12.67 -38.87 6.19
CA ASN A 496 12.37 -38.30 7.50
C ASN A 496 13.22 -37.06 7.81
N VAL A 497 13.05 -35.99 7.02
CA VAL A 497 13.82 -34.75 7.17
C VAL A 497 12.96 -33.68 7.82
N HIS A 498 13.44 -33.17 8.96
CA HIS A 498 12.80 -32.05 9.63
C HIS A 498 13.49 -30.76 9.16
N VAL A 499 12.71 -29.81 8.67
CA VAL A 499 13.19 -28.49 8.33
C VAL A 499 12.90 -27.58 9.52
N VAL A 500 13.95 -27.01 10.07
CA VAL A 500 13.89 -26.05 11.17
C VAL A 500 14.22 -24.68 10.61
N ASP A 501 13.36 -23.69 10.81
CA ASP A 501 13.42 -22.37 10.17
C ASP A 501 13.38 -21.25 11.20
N PHE A 502 14.14 -20.18 10.95
CA PHE A 502 14.08 -18.96 11.74
C PHE A 502 12.86 -18.13 11.35
N ALA A 503 11.90 -18.01 12.27
CA ALA A 503 10.64 -17.32 12.04
C ALA A 503 10.86 -15.82 11.73
N SER A 504 10.83 -15.48 10.43
CA SER A 504 11.11 -14.12 9.94
C SER A 504 12.51 -13.63 10.34
N LEU A 505 13.55 -14.39 10.00
CA LEU A 505 14.95 -14.16 10.39
C LEU A 505 15.40 -12.70 10.30
N TYR A 506 15.31 -12.07 9.12
CA TYR A 506 15.83 -10.70 8.94
C TYR A 506 15.08 -9.65 9.76
N PRO A 507 13.73 -9.59 9.77
CA PRO A 507 12.99 -8.75 10.71
C PRO A 507 13.36 -8.98 12.18
N SER A 508 13.52 -10.23 12.61
CA SER A 508 13.97 -10.56 13.96
C SER A 508 15.35 -10.00 14.25
N ILE A 509 16.31 -10.15 13.33
CA ILE A 509 17.66 -9.57 13.48
C ILE A 509 17.61 -8.05 13.59
N MET A 510 16.82 -7.38 12.75
CA MET A 510 16.68 -5.92 12.79
C MET A 510 16.15 -5.44 14.14
N LYS A 511 15.19 -6.17 14.72
CA LYS A 511 14.63 -5.91 16.05
C LYS A 511 15.64 -6.19 17.17
N GLU A 512 16.17 -7.41 17.25
CA GLU A 512 16.96 -7.87 18.39
C GLU A 512 18.33 -7.18 18.46
N TYR A 513 18.96 -6.92 17.30
CA TYR A 513 20.27 -6.27 17.22
C TYR A 513 20.19 -4.78 16.86
N ASN A 514 19.06 -4.12 17.13
CA ASN A 514 18.87 -2.66 17.01
C ASN A 514 19.35 -2.04 15.68
N ILE A 515 19.04 -2.68 14.54
CA ILE A 515 19.55 -2.25 13.23
C ILE A 515 18.63 -1.20 12.60
N SER A 516 19.17 0.00 12.41
CA SER A 516 18.54 1.13 11.73
C SER A 516 19.61 2.08 11.16
N TYR A 517 19.26 2.94 10.21
CA TYR A 517 20.23 3.80 9.54
C TYR A 517 20.96 4.75 10.51
N GLU A 518 20.30 5.17 11.59
CA GLU A 518 20.82 6.08 12.60
C GLU A 518 21.59 5.36 13.73
N THR A 519 21.29 4.08 13.99
CA THR A 519 21.92 3.30 15.08
C THR A 519 23.16 2.53 14.65
N VAL A 520 23.24 2.11 13.38
CA VAL A 520 24.46 1.50 12.83
C VAL A 520 25.52 2.58 12.62
N ASN A 521 26.74 2.33 13.09
CA ASN A 521 27.86 3.28 13.08
C ASN A 521 27.49 4.64 13.68
N CYS A 522 26.77 4.62 14.81
CA CYS A 522 26.39 5.85 15.51
C CYS A 522 27.62 6.67 15.97
N VAL A 523 27.41 7.94 16.31
CA VAL A 523 28.48 8.85 16.72
C VAL A 523 29.05 8.55 18.12
N HIS A 524 28.34 7.79 18.95
CA HIS A 524 28.71 7.53 20.35
C HIS A 524 29.95 6.63 20.45
N GLU A 525 30.99 7.11 21.11
CA GLU A 525 32.27 6.38 21.23
C GLU A 525 32.15 5.10 22.06
N GLU A 526 31.35 5.12 23.11
CA GLU A 526 31.07 3.97 23.98
C GLU A 526 30.29 2.83 23.29
N CYS A 527 29.80 3.04 22.06
CA CYS A 527 29.12 2.00 21.29
C CYS A 527 30.07 1.24 20.37
N ARG A 528 31.32 1.71 20.19
CA ARG A 528 32.27 1.13 19.22
C ARG A 528 32.76 -0.27 19.57
N ASP A 529 32.53 -0.72 20.78
CA ASP A 529 32.79 -2.09 21.24
C ASP A 529 31.63 -3.05 20.91
N ASN A 530 30.46 -2.54 20.54
CA ASN A 530 29.27 -3.34 20.19
C ASN A 530 29.31 -3.77 18.73
N LEU A 531 30.32 -4.55 18.38
CA LEU A 531 30.63 -4.89 17.00
C LEU A 531 29.65 -5.91 16.43
N VAL A 532 29.28 -5.71 15.16
CA VAL A 532 28.66 -6.74 14.34
C VAL A 532 29.72 -7.84 14.10
N PRO A 533 29.37 -9.13 14.26
CA PRO A 533 30.31 -10.25 14.13
C PRO A 533 31.19 -10.16 12.88
N ASP A 534 32.49 -10.37 13.07
CA ASP A 534 33.54 -10.35 12.02
C ASP A 534 33.69 -9.02 11.26
N THR A 535 33.31 -7.89 11.88
CA THR A 535 33.44 -6.56 11.24
C THR A 535 33.91 -5.46 12.18
N THR A 536 34.19 -4.30 11.59
CA THR A 536 34.42 -3.02 12.28
C THR A 536 33.14 -2.17 12.41
N THR A 537 31.98 -2.71 12.01
CA THR A 537 30.69 -2.01 12.13
C THR A 537 30.17 -2.20 13.54
N TRP A 538 29.64 -1.14 14.16
CA TRP A 538 29.06 -1.23 15.50
C TRP A 538 27.60 -0.76 15.55
N ILE A 539 26.90 -1.18 16.60
CA ILE A 539 25.49 -0.86 16.84
C ILE A 539 25.35 0.00 18.09
N CYS A 540 24.52 1.05 18.01
CA CYS A 540 24.21 1.92 19.15
C CYS A 540 23.62 1.14 20.34
N LYS A 541 24.17 1.40 21.53
CA LYS A 541 23.69 0.93 22.85
C LYS A 541 22.81 1.96 23.57
N LYS A 542 22.82 3.23 23.14
CA LYS A 542 22.19 4.36 23.87
C LYS A 542 20.75 4.65 23.44
N LYS A 543 20.40 4.39 22.18
CA LYS A 543 19.06 4.64 21.64
C LYS A 543 18.58 3.48 20.77
N ARG A 544 17.26 3.29 20.76
CA ARG A 544 16.59 2.34 19.86
C ARG A 544 16.32 3.00 18.51
N GLY A 545 16.65 2.31 17.43
CA GLY A 545 16.49 2.81 16.07
C GLY A 545 15.05 2.74 15.59
N ILE A 546 14.62 3.71 14.80
CA ILE A 546 13.26 3.89 14.32
C ILE A 546 12.77 2.71 13.48
N ILE A 547 13.64 2.16 12.62
CA ILE A 547 13.30 0.98 11.82
C ILE A 547 13.23 -0.26 12.71
N SER A 548 14.20 -0.43 13.62
CA SER A 548 14.23 -1.55 14.57
C SER A 548 12.99 -1.57 15.48
N GLU A 549 12.59 -0.41 16.01
CA GLU A 549 11.40 -0.23 16.82
C GLU A 549 10.14 -0.57 16.03
N PHE A 550 9.97 0.01 14.83
CA PHE A 550 8.80 -0.24 13.99
C PHE A 550 8.67 -1.72 13.61
N VAL A 551 9.77 -2.35 13.16
CA VAL A 551 9.82 -3.78 12.82
C VAL A 551 9.47 -4.64 14.02
N GLY A 552 10.02 -4.32 15.20
CA GLY A 552 9.77 -5.04 16.43
C GLY A 552 8.30 -5.05 16.80
N VAL A 553 7.68 -3.87 16.85
CA VAL A 553 6.27 -3.73 17.22
C VAL A 553 5.36 -4.50 16.25
N ILE A 554 5.50 -4.30 14.94
CA ILE A 554 4.62 -4.98 13.98
C ILE A 554 4.81 -6.50 13.96
N ARG A 555 6.03 -6.99 14.24
CA ARG A 555 6.32 -8.42 14.34
C ARG A 555 5.68 -9.03 15.56
N ASP A 556 5.91 -8.43 16.72
CA ASP A 556 5.50 -9.01 18.00
C ASP A 556 3.98 -8.97 18.13
N ILE A 557 3.30 -7.85 17.79
CA ILE A 557 1.82 -7.82 17.80
C ILE A 557 1.23 -8.82 16.81
N ARG A 558 1.90 -9.07 15.67
CA ARG A 558 1.46 -10.08 14.72
C ARG A 558 1.55 -11.48 15.33
N VAL A 559 2.71 -11.85 15.85
CA VAL A 559 3.00 -13.22 16.30
C VAL A 559 2.30 -13.53 17.63
N ASP A 560 2.37 -12.60 18.57
CA ASP A 560 1.93 -12.83 19.94
C ASP A 560 0.45 -12.59 20.15
N VAL A 561 -0.22 -11.85 19.26
CA VAL A 561 -1.65 -11.52 19.35
C VAL A 561 -2.41 -11.98 18.11
N PHE A 562 -2.28 -11.29 16.97
CA PHE A 562 -3.21 -11.47 15.84
C PHE A 562 -3.09 -12.85 15.15
N LYS A 563 -1.90 -13.47 15.12
CA LYS A 563 -1.69 -14.85 14.63
C LYS A 563 -2.37 -15.89 15.54
N LYS A 564 -2.46 -15.62 16.85
CA LYS A 564 -3.16 -16.51 17.80
C LYS A 564 -4.66 -16.34 17.66
N LEU A 565 -5.15 -15.09 17.65
CA LEU A 565 -6.58 -14.78 17.51
C LEU A 565 -7.16 -15.27 16.17
N SER A 566 -6.43 -15.14 15.06
CA SER A 566 -6.85 -15.68 13.75
C SER A 566 -6.94 -17.21 13.69
N LYS A 567 -6.41 -17.93 14.67
CA LYS A 567 -6.50 -19.40 14.77
C LYS A 567 -7.40 -19.86 15.92
N ASP A 568 -7.91 -18.93 16.72
CA ASP A 568 -8.75 -19.25 17.86
C ASP A 568 -10.14 -19.69 17.37
N LYS A 569 -10.43 -20.98 17.54
CA LYS A 569 -11.71 -21.58 17.12
C LYS A 569 -12.86 -21.23 18.07
N THR A 570 -12.58 -20.61 19.22
CA THR A 570 -13.63 -20.16 20.16
C THR A 570 -14.25 -18.83 19.73
N LEU A 571 -13.58 -18.08 18.85
CA LEU A 571 -14.11 -16.87 18.24
C LEU A 571 -15.05 -17.20 17.09
N ASP A 572 -16.03 -16.33 16.86
CA ASP A 572 -16.83 -16.41 15.64
C ASP A 572 -15.98 -16.21 14.39
N GLU A 573 -16.52 -16.69 13.27
CA GLU A 573 -15.80 -16.69 12.01
C GLU A 573 -15.49 -15.27 11.49
N ASP A 574 -16.32 -14.25 11.78
CA ASP A 574 -16.07 -12.89 11.27
C ASP A 574 -14.86 -12.28 11.96
N LYS A 575 -14.82 -12.41 13.29
CA LYS A 575 -13.68 -11.95 14.09
C LYS A 575 -12.41 -12.68 13.70
N ARG A 576 -12.48 -14.00 13.56
CA ARG A 576 -11.32 -14.81 13.17
C ARG A 576 -10.78 -14.37 11.80
N GLU A 577 -11.67 -14.12 10.84
CA GLU A 577 -11.27 -13.61 9.53
C GLU A 577 -10.72 -12.19 9.61
N PHE A 578 -11.32 -11.30 10.41
CA PHE A 578 -10.80 -9.95 10.62
C PHE A 578 -9.38 -9.97 11.20
N TYR A 579 -9.12 -10.80 12.22
CA TYR A 579 -7.77 -10.98 12.76
C TYR A 579 -6.82 -11.66 11.76
N ASN A 580 -7.34 -12.52 10.88
CA ASN A 580 -6.59 -13.09 9.78
C ASN A 580 -6.16 -12.01 8.77
N VAL A 581 -7.04 -11.05 8.45
CA VAL A 581 -6.70 -9.87 7.64
C VAL A 581 -5.59 -9.06 8.29
N ILE A 582 -5.69 -8.79 9.60
CA ILE A 582 -4.70 -8.00 10.32
C ILE A 582 -3.33 -8.69 10.32
N GLN A 583 -3.26 -9.98 10.67
CA GLN A 583 -1.97 -10.69 10.66
C GLN A 583 -1.39 -10.83 9.24
N GLY A 584 -2.26 -10.90 8.22
CA GLY A 584 -1.88 -10.92 6.81
C GLY A 584 -1.27 -9.60 6.37
N ALA A 585 -1.91 -8.48 6.70
CA ALA A 585 -1.39 -7.14 6.45
C ALA A 585 -0.02 -6.93 7.13
N LEU A 586 0.11 -7.29 8.41
CA LEU A 586 1.38 -7.22 9.14
C LEU A 586 2.46 -8.09 8.48
N LYS A 587 2.11 -9.29 7.99
CA LYS A 587 3.02 -10.18 7.25
C LYS A 587 3.58 -9.51 5.99
N VAL A 588 2.74 -8.77 5.26
CA VAL A 588 3.16 -8.02 4.05
C VAL A 588 4.28 -7.04 4.38
N PHE A 589 4.14 -6.27 5.47
CA PHE A 589 5.18 -5.32 5.91
C PHE A 589 6.44 -6.04 6.40
N ILE A 590 6.29 -7.03 7.28
CA ILE A 590 7.41 -7.79 7.89
C ILE A 590 8.27 -8.46 6.81
N ASN A 591 7.66 -9.10 5.82
CA ASN A 591 8.41 -9.78 4.77
C ASN A 591 9.04 -8.81 3.76
N ALA A 592 8.47 -7.62 3.57
CA ALA A 592 8.98 -6.63 2.64
C ALA A 592 10.09 -5.75 3.23
N ILE A 593 10.06 -5.46 4.53
CA ILE A 593 10.85 -4.38 5.13
C ILE A 593 12.35 -4.53 4.92
N TYR A 594 12.89 -5.74 5.10
CA TYR A 594 14.31 -6.01 4.83
C TYR A 594 14.68 -5.72 3.37
N GLY A 595 13.92 -6.24 2.42
CA GLY A 595 14.19 -6.03 0.99
C GLY A 595 14.06 -4.56 0.58
N VAL A 596 13.16 -3.82 1.23
CA VAL A 596 12.97 -2.39 1.03
C VAL A 596 14.15 -1.60 1.62
N THR A 597 14.51 -1.82 2.89
CA THR A 597 15.61 -1.09 3.54
C THR A 597 16.99 -1.48 3.03
N GLY A 598 17.12 -2.64 2.39
CA GLY A 598 18.33 -3.10 1.71
C GLY A 598 18.44 -2.66 0.24
N SER A 599 17.46 -1.93 -0.30
CA SER A 599 17.49 -1.43 -1.67
C SER A 599 18.07 -0.02 -1.73
N ASP A 600 19.09 0.21 -2.55
CA ASP A 600 19.76 1.51 -2.73
C ASP A 600 18.83 2.64 -3.23
N ALA A 601 17.68 2.28 -3.79
CA ALA A 601 16.64 3.21 -4.20
C ALA A 601 15.74 3.69 -3.05
N PHE A 602 15.81 3.06 -1.87
CA PHE A 602 14.99 3.44 -0.73
C PHE A 602 15.59 4.65 0.00
N PRO A 603 14.81 5.68 0.36
CA PRO A 603 15.36 6.91 0.94
C PRO A 603 16.12 6.72 2.26
N PHE A 604 15.76 5.72 3.05
CA PHE A 604 16.43 5.39 4.32
C PHE A 604 17.44 4.25 4.19
N TYR A 605 17.90 3.95 2.97
CA TYR A 605 18.91 2.92 2.72
C TYR A 605 20.26 3.31 3.33
N TYR A 606 20.85 2.37 4.06
CA TYR A 606 22.20 2.48 4.56
C TYR A 606 22.92 1.13 4.40
N LEU A 607 23.96 1.10 3.55
CA LEU A 607 24.64 -0.15 3.19
C LEU A 607 25.16 -0.92 4.42
N PRO A 608 25.87 -0.31 5.40
CA PRO A 608 26.32 -1.04 6.59
C PRO A 608 25.19 -1.65 7.41
N ALA A 609 24.00 -1.03 7.44
CA ALA A 609 22.83 -1.64 8.09
C ALA A 609 22.33 -2.86 7.33
N ALA A 610 22.24 -2.80 5.99
CA ALA A 610 21.86 -3.94 5.17
C ALA A 610 22.86 -5.10 5.30
N GLU A 611 24.16 -4.80 5.34
CA GLU A 611 25.23 -5.77 5.56
C GLU A 611 25.15 -6.40 6.96
N ALA A 612 24.94 -5.57 8.01
CA ALA A 612 24.79 -6.06 9.37
C ALA A 612 23.66 -7.09 9.49
N VAL A 613 22.50 -6.86 8.84
CA VAL A 613 21.41 -7.84 8.82
C VAL A 613 21.87 -9.18 8.22
N THR A 614 22.55 -9.14 7.09
CA THR A 614 23.03 -10.37 6.44
C THR A 614 24.10 -11.09 7.24
N LEU A 615 25.00 -10.36 7.89
CA LEU A 615 26.07 -10.92 8.70
C LEU A 615 25.52 -11.59 9.96
N TYR A 616 24.60 -10.95 10.67
CA TYR A 616 23.88 -11.59 11.78
C TYR A 616 23.07 -12.80 11.31
N GLY A 617 22.51 -12.77 10.10
CA GLY A 617 21.83 -13.93 9.51
C GLY A 617 22.77 -15.12 9.30
N ARG A 618 23.96 -14.87 8.75
CA ARG A 618 25.02 -15.89 8.62
C ARG A 618 25.46 -16.42 9.98
N TYR A 619 25.71 -15.51 10.92
CA TYR A 619 26.11 -15.84 12.27
C TYR A 619 25.08 -16.75 12.94
N ALA A 620 23.79 -16.42 12.87
CA ALA A 620 22.71 -17.22 13.43
C ALA A 620 22.63 -18.63 12.83
N ILE A 621 22.73 -18.74 11.49
CA ILE A 621 22.74 -20.04 10.81
C ILE A 621 23.97 -20.87 11.21
N ASN A 622 25.17 -20.27 11.24
CA ASN A 622 26.39 -20.97 11.66
C ASN A 622 26.27 -21.49 13.09
N ARG A 623 25.81 -20.65 14.03
CA ARG A 623 25.60 -21.07 15.42
C ARG A 623 24.57 -22.19 15.54
N ALA A 624 23.48 -22.14 14.76
CA ALA A 624 22.49 -23.22 14.71
C ALA A 624 23.08 -24.53 14.16
N VAL A 625 23.96 -24.48 13.17
CA VAL A 625 24.67 -25.66 12.65
C VAL A 625 25.63 -26.23 13.68
N GLU A 626 26.47 -25.39 14.29
CA GLU A 626 27.41 -25.78 15.33
C GLU A 626 26.66 -26.47 16.49
N LYS A 627 25.56 -25.87 16.94
CA LYS A 627 24.71 -26.44 17.99
C LYS A 627 24.07 -27.77 17.57
N ALA A 628 23.60 -27.89 16.33
CA ALA A 628 23.07 -29.14 15.83
C ALA A 628 24.13 -30.25 15.82
N LEU A 629 25.36 -29.94 15.41
CA LEU A 629 26.49 -30.87 15.41
C LEU A 629 26.89 -31.29 16.84
N GLU A 630 26.93 -30.35 17.79
CA GLU A 630 27.17 -30.64 19.22
C GLU A 630 26.15 -31.65 19.78
N LEU A 631 24.90 -31.55 19.36
CA LEU A 631 23.82 -32.46 19.76
C LEU A 631 23.84 -33.79 18.99
N GLY A 632 24.73 -33.95 18.02
CA GLY A 632 24.81 -35.12 17.15
C GLY A 632 23.66 -35.23 16.14
N LEU A 633 23.10 -34.09 15.72
CA LEU A 633 22.09 -34.01 14.67
C LEU A 633 22.77 -33.92 13.29
N GLU A 634 22.27 -34.69 12.32
CA GLU A 634 22.81 -34.68 10.95
C GLU A 634 22.16 -33.57 10.11
N VAL A 635 22.86 -32.45 9.94
CA VAL A 635 22.47 -31.40 8.99
C VAL A 635 22.87 -31.82 7.57
N ILE A 636 21.90 -31.90 6.66
CA ILE A 636 22.09 -32.33 5.26
C ILE A 636 22.00 -31.19 4.25
N TYR A 637 21.41 -30.06 4.64
CA TYR A 637 21.30 -28.85 3.83
C TYR A 637 20.94 -27.67 4.75
N GLY A 638 21.25 -26.45 4.33
CA GLY A 638 20.83 -25.24 5.01
C GLY A 638 20.64 -24.13 4.00
N ASP A 639 19.45 -23.53 3.98
CA ASP A 639 19.15 -22.36 3.17
C ASP A 639 19.46 -21.08 3.96
N THR A 640 19.01 -19.93 3.45
CA THR A 640 19.27 -18.61 4.03
C THR A 640 18.74 -18.40 5.43
N ASP A 641 17.73 -19.17 5.83
CA ASP A 641 16.96 -19.05 7.08
C ASP A 641 16.59 -20.40 7.71
N SER A 642 16.93 -21.53 7.08
CA SER A 642 16.50 -22.86 7.51
C SER A 642 17.60 -23.92 7.46
N LEU A 643 17.46 -24.94 8.29
CA LEU A 643 18.30 -26.13 8.37
C LEU A 643 17.48 -27.40 8.11
N PHE A 644 18.03 -28.30 7.31
CA PHE A 644 17.44 -29.60 6.98
C PHE A 644 18.17 -30.65 7.79
N ILE A 645 17.46 -31.27 8.72
CA ILE A 645 18.02 -32.22 9.67
C ILE A 645 17.45 -33.61 9.39
N LYS A 646 18.34 -34.57 9.12
CA LYS A 646 17.95 -35.93 8.74
C LYS A 646 17.73 -36.81 9.96
N ASN A 647 16.62 -37.53 9.93
CA ASN A 647 16.18 -38.50 10.95
C ASN A 647 16.49 -38.08 12.41
N PRO A 648 16.09 -36.87 12.81
CA PRO A 648 16.48 -36.33 14.10
C PRO A 648 15.70 -36.97 15.25
N ASP A 649 16.34 -37.06 16.42
CA ASP A 649 15.64 -37.28 17.69
C ASP A 649 14.82 -36.02 18.05
N PRO A 650 13.49 -36.13 18.26
CA PRO A 650 12.66 -34.98 18.62
C PRO A 650 13.14 -34.21 19.87
N ASN A 651 13.71 -34.90 20.86
CA ASN A 651 14.20 -34.24 22.08
C ASN A 651 15.39 -33.33 21.77
N LYS A 652 16.30 -33.79 20.91
CA LYS A 652 17.46 -33.03 20.47
C LYS A 652 17.09 -31.84 19.59
N ILE A 653 16.02 -31.93 18.80
CA ILE A 653 15.49 -30.75 18.08
C ILE A 653 14.99 -29.69 19.07
N ASN A 654 14.24 -30.09 20.09
CA ASN A 654 13.74 -29.14 21.09
C ASN A 654 14.89 -28.50 21.87
N GLU A 655 15.96 -29.26 22.16
CA GLU A 655 17.19 -28.72 22.75
C GLU A 655 17.92 -27.75 21.82
N LEU A 656 18.00 -28.05 20.51
CA LEU A 656 18.53 -27.12 19.51
C LEU A 656 17.74 -25.81 19.47
N ILE A 657 16.41 -25.91 19.39
CA ILE A 657 15.50 -24.76 19.34
C ILE A 657 15.67 -23.89 20.58
N SER A 658 15.51 -24.48 21.76
CA SER A 658 15.61 -23.73 23.02
C SER A 658 17.01 -23.17 23.26
N GLY A 659 18.07 -23.89 22.86
CA GLY A 659 19.44 -23.43 22.93
C GLY A 659 19.69 -22.18 22.08
N ILE A 660 19.25 -22.20 20.82
CA ILE A 660 19.40 -21.06 19.90
C ILE A 660 18.54 -19.87 20.31
N GLU A 661 17.30 -20.11 20.74
CA GLU A 661 16.42 -19.04 21.25
C GLU A 661 17.01 -18.36 22.48
N LYS A 662 17.61 -19.13 23.40
CA LYS A 662 18.25 -18.58 24.60
C LYS A 662 19.53 -17.81 24.28
N GLU A 663 20.32 -18.29 23.32
CA GLU A 663 21.61 -17.70 22.98
C GLU A 663 21.47 -16.44 22.12
N LEU A 664 20.60 -16.48 21.10
CA LEU A 664 20.52 -15.43 20.07
C LEU A 664 19.28 -14.55 20.21
N HIS A 665 18.31 -14.94 21.04
CA HIS A 665 16.97 -14.31 21.10
C HIS A 665 16.21 -14.36 19.76
N LEU A 666 16.62 -15.28 18.87
CA LEU A 666 15.98 -15.52 17.58
C LEU A 666 15.14 -16.80 17.64
N LYS A 667 13.88 -16.69 17.24
CA LYS A 667 12.92 -17.79 17.26
C LYS A 667 13.20 -18.82 16.16
N LEU A 668 13.42 -20.07 16.54
CA LEU A 668 13.68 -21.19 15.65
C LEU A 668 12.53 -22.19 15.77
N GLU A 669 11.87 -22.59 14.68
CA GLU A 669 10.72 -23.49 14.74
C GLU A 669 10.77 -24.60 13.69
N VAL A 670 10.16 -25.75 13.98
CA VAL A 670 9.96 -26.80 12.96
C VAL A 670 8.91 -26.30 11.98
N ASP A 671 9.34 -25.91 10.78
CA ASP A 671 8.45 -25.40 9.73
C ASP A 671 7.71 -26.55 9.04
N LYS A 672 8.44 -27.60 8.64
CA LYS A 672 7.89 -28.73 7.89
C LYS A 672 8.65 -30.02 8.16
N ILE A 673 7.97 -31.14 7.96
CA ILE A 673 8.56 -32.49 8.06
C ILE A 673 8.31 -33.23 6.75
N TYR A 674 9.39 -33.52 6.03
CA TYR A 674 9.35 -34.30 4.82
C TYR A 674 9.37 -35.80 5.12
N ARG A 675 8.47 -36.54 4.48
CA ARG A 675 8.58 -37.99 4.36
C ARG A 675 9.89 -38.35 3.65
N TYR A 676 10.19 -37.66 2.56
CA TYR A 676 11.50 -37.64 1.93
C TYR A 676 11.73 -36.34 1.16
N VAL A 677 13.00 -35.99 0.97
CA VAL A 677 13.44 -34.88 0.12
C VAL A 677 14.57 -35.35 -0.78
N ALA A 678 14.48 -35.03 -2.06
CA ALA A 678 15.55 -35.19 -3.03
C ALA A 678 16.29 -33.85 -3.16
N LEU A 679 17.57 -33.88 -2.79
CA LEU A 679 18.47 -32.74 -2.90
C LEU A 679 19.38 -32.92 -4.11
N SER A 680 19.52 -31.89 -4.94
CA SER A 680 20.53 -31.87 -5.99
C SER A 680 21.84 -31.26 -5.47
N THR A 681 22.86 -31.17 -6.33
CA THR A 681 24.08 -30.40 -6.03
C THR A 681 23.87 -28.89 -6.07
N ARG A 682 22.71 -28.41 -6.52
CA ARG A 682 22.42 -26.98 -6.67
C ARG A 682 21.74 -26.44 -5.41
N LYS A 683 22.12 -25.21 -5.04
CA LYS A 683 21.45 -24.43 -3.99
C LYS A 683 20.02 -24.08 -4.39
N LYS A 684 19.12 -23.99 -3.41
CA LYS A 684 17.69 -23.67 -3.60
C LYS A 684 17.00 -24.55 -4.66
N ASN A 685 17.43 -25.80 -4.76
CA ASN A 685 16.98 -26.74 -5.78
C ASN A 685 16.67 -28.11 -5.14
N TYR A 686 15.41 -28.35 -4.82
CA TYR A 686 14.98 -29.58 -4.17
C TYR A 686 13.52 -29.95 -4.45
N PHE A 687 13.22 -31.24 -4.33
CA PHE A 687 11.89 -31.84 -4.42
C PHE A 687 11.57 -32.51 -3.08
N GLY A 688 10.61 -31.98 -2.33
CA GLY A 688 10.19 -32.50 -1.04
C GLY A 688 8.79 -33.08 -1.10
N VAL A 689 8.56 -34.18 -0.38
CA VAL A 689 7.22 -34.76 -0.18
C VAL A 689 6.90 -34.74 1.30
N LEU A 690 5.83 -34.03 1.67
CA LEU A 690 5.35 -33.89 3.04
C LEU A 690 4.64 -35.17 3.52
N LYS A 691 4.38 -35.27 4.82
CA LYS A 691 3.73 -36.45 5.42
C LYS A 691 2.32 -36.71 4.89
N ASP A 692 1.61 -35.66 4.49
CA ASP A 692 0.26 -35.73 3.89
C ASP A 692 0.28 -36.04 2.39
N GLY A 693 1.46 -36.21 1.78
CA GLY A 693 1.62 -36.47 0.34
C GLY A 693 1.70 -35.22 -0.53
N SER A 694 1.54 -34.02 0.04
CA SER A 694 1.73 -32.78 -0.70
C SER A 694 3.20 -32.58 -1.11
N ILE A 695 3.41 -31.89 -2.23
CA ILE A 695 4.70 -31.74 -2.89
C ILE A 695 5.20 -30.29 -2.74
N ASP A 696 6.45 -30.12 -2.31
CA ASP A 696 7.16 -28.83 -2.29
C ASP A 696 8.31 -28.86 -3.30
N ILE A 697 8.24 -28.00 -4.32
CA ILE A 697 9.26 -27.89 -5.38
C ILE A 697 9.92 -26.52 -5.28
N LYS A 698 11.24 -26.52 -5.11
CA LYS A 698 12.07 -25.31 -5.22
C LYS A 698 13.06 -25.44 -6.35
N GLY A 699 13.04 -24.46 -7.26
CA GLY A 699 14.06 -24.29 -8.31
C GLY A 699 14.12 -25.37 -9.41
N LEU A 700 13.24 -26.38 -9.41
CA LEU A 700 13.22 -27.48 -10.39
C LEU A 700 12.29 -27.23 -11.58
N VAL A 701 11.35 -26.28 -11.47
CA VAL A 701 10.48 -25.89 -12.59
C VAL A 701 11.33 -25.03 -13.54
N GLY A 702 11.40 -25.42 -14.81
CA GLY A 702 12.26 -24.80 -15.82
C GLY A 702 12.18 -23.28 -15.84
N LYS A 703 13.28 -22.60 -16.19
CA LYS A 703 13.31 -21.16 -16.46
C LYS A 703 12.04 -20.77 -17.22
N LYS A 704 11.26 -19.84 -16.66
CA LYS A 704 10.12 -19.22 -17.34
C LYS A 704 10.54 -18.85 -18.76
N SER A 705 9.68 -19.16 -19.72
CA SER A 705 9.81 -18.87 -21.14
C SER A 705 10.02 -17.36 -21.37
N SER A 706 11.27 -16.96 -21.35
CA SER A 706 11.79 -15.79 -22.07
C SER A 706 13.04 -16.25 -22.81
N THR A 707 12.83 -17.23 -23.68
CA THR A 707 13.46 -17.35 -25.00
C THR A 707 12.31 -17.25 -25.99
#